data_AF-A0AAP0J271-F1
#
_entry.id   AF-A0AAP0J271-F1
#
_cell.length_a   1.000
_cell.length_b   1.000
_cell.length_c   1.000
_cell.angle_alpha   90.00
_cell.angle_beta   90.00
_cell.angle_gamma   90.00
#
_symmetry.space_group_name_H-M   'P 1'
#
loop_
_entity.id
_entity.type
_entity.pdbx_description
1 polymer ?
#
loop_
_entity_poly.entity_id
_entity_poly.type
_entity_poly.pdbx_seq_one_letter_code
_entity_poly.pdbx_strand_id
1 'polypeptide(L)'
;MKIPHTRKPLLLLLFILASSAFVCSASTIAVSSASPTICAIVASEPAQRIECYQAQKRVSISPNISYDSISAAHDFFCAITSGGYSVLCWNFNSITQFRRIYFNLTVGLRDLTVGIDHVCALERGSGRGLCWRGGKNRVPSPDKAVQFDSITSGRGFSCGVLRGNGTVRCWGDTIGDQIETQFGNISMKTLVAGDSHVCGLNISGFLMCRGRNDSGQINVPSWASSSDSGFVISGLALGVSHTCAVLRLNGTVVCWGDFNGGDGVQLRGVSFESIAAGSNYTCGLTSMNLSVICWGDGWPVNSSSNTDMGGVVVPLPKIVPGPCTQDSCSACGVYPDSNSLCSGSGNICKVSSTIKRQSSHSMKRQRSGTSSKHLDKPEEFPLSELATATNYFSLENKIGGGSFGSVYKGKLADGREVAVKRGEAGPLAKKLEEKESAFESELAFLCRLHHKHLVGLVGFCEEGDERLLVYEYMKNGSLHDHLHLKDNVDKSSSLLNSWKTRIKISLDAARGIEYLHSYAVPPIIHRDIKSSNILLDANYTAKVSDFGLSLMWPEMEGEYMSVKAAGTVGYVDPEYYGLNVLTVKSDVYGLGVVLLELLTGRRAIFKDEKGEEGGLMTVVDYAVPRILAGELWSVVDSRVGVPEANEAEAVELVAYTALHCVNLEGKERPTMSDIVANLERAYILCNDNHVGTVSSATLSPPSE
;
A
#
# COMPACT_ATOMS: atom_id res chain seq x y z
N MET A 1 -66.95 -30.39 -15.60
CA MET A 1 -66.94 -29.85 -14.22
C MET A 1 -65.51 -29.50 -13.86
N LYS A 2 -65.24 -28.20 -13.70
CA LYS A 2 -63.95 -27.62 -13.28
C LYS A 2 -63.94 -27.57 -11.75
N ILE A 3 -62.84 -27.95 -11.11
CA ILE A 3 -62.55 -27.64 -9.70
C ILE A 3 -61.12 -27.04 -9.66
N PRO A 4 -60.88 -25.94 -8.93
CA PRO A 4 -59.78 -25.02 -9.21
C PRO A 4 -58.55 -25.25 -8.33
N HIS A 5 -57.35 -25.07 -8.90
CA HIS A 5 -56.13 -24.85 -8.13
C HIS A 5 -55.97 -23.37 -7.79
N THR A 6 -55.94 -23.09 -6.49
CA THR A 6 -55.64 -21.80 -5.89
C THR A 6 -54.18 -21.41 -6.13
N ARG A 7 -53.95 -20.32 -6.86
CA ARG A 7 -52.63 -19.64 -6.92
C ARG A 7 -52.49 -18.74 -5.69
N LYS A 8 -51.49 -19.03 -4.84
CA LYS A 8 -50.95 -18.04 -3.88
C LYS A 8 -50.04 -17.06 -4.64
N PRO A 9 -50.04 -15.76 -4.32
CA PRO A 9 -49.11 -14.81 -4.94
C PRO A 9 -47.70 -15.03 -4.37
N LEU A 10 -46.72 -15.14 -5.27
CA LEU A 10 -45.30 -15.15 -4.93
C LEU A 10 -44.93 -13.71 -4.53
N LEU A 11 -44.61 -13.52 -3.24
CA LEU A 11 -44.07 -12.29 -2.70
C LEU A 11 -42.69 -12.06 -3.34
N LEU A 12 -42.60 -11.16 -4.31
CA LEU A 12 -41.34 -10.72 -4.89
C LEU A 12 -40.65 -9.82 -3.85
N LEU A 13 -39.85 -10.41 -2.96
CA LEU A 13 -38.89 -9.68 -2.16
C LEU A 13 -37.87 -9.07 -3.12
N LEU A 14 -38.05 -7.79 -3.45
CA LEU A 14 -36.95 -6.94 -3.92
C LEU A 14 -35.91 -6.92 -2.80
N PHE A 15 -34.85 -7.72 -2.95
CA PHE A 15 -33.61 -7.44 -2.26
C PHE A 15 -33.09 -6.12 -2.82
N ILE A 16 -33.38 -5.05 -2.08
CA ILE A 16 -32.66 -3.78 -2.19
C ILE A 16 -31.21 -4.12 -1.88
N LEU A 17 -30.37 -4.27 -2.91
CA LEU A 17 -28.93 -4.28 -2.78
C LEU A 17 -28.56 -2.94 -2.15
N ALA A 18 -28.31 -2.94 -0.84
CA ALA A 18 -27.71 -1.82 -0.16
C ALA A 18 -26.32 -1.62 -0.78
N SER A 19 -26.22 -0.61 -1.65
CA SER A 19 -24.95 -0.11 -2.16
C SER A 19 -24.08 0.26 -0.97
N SER A 20 -23.02 -0.51 -0.71
CA SER A 20 -22.03 -0.21 0.32
C SER A 20 -21.40 1.15 0.00
N ALA A 21 -21.87 2.19 0.68
CA ALA A 21 -21.31 3.52 0.61
C ALA A 21 -19.86 3.46 1.10
N PHE A 22 -18.93 3.91 0.27
CA PHE A 22 -17.55 4.16 0.65
C PHE A 22 -17.54 5.26 1.72
N VAL A 23 -17.46 4.90 3.00
CA VAL A 23 -17.08 5.84 4.06
C VAL A 23 -15.56 5.95 4.00
N CYS A 24 -15.07 6.87 3.17
CA CYS A 24 -13.63 7.10 3.01
C CYS A 24 -13.31 8.55 3.39
N SER A 25 -12.60 8.71 4.51
CA SER A 25 -11.95 9.91 5.08
C SER A 25 -12.74 11.23 5.02
N ALA A 26 -13.24 11.67 6.17
CA ALA A 26 -13.73 13.02 6.36
C ALA A 26 -12.72 13.82 7.19
N SER A 27 -12.43 15.06 6.81
CA SER A 27 -11.40 15.86 7.49
C SER A 27 -11.77 16.14 8.94
N THR A 28 -10.83 15.93 9.85
CA THR A 28 -10.99 16.15 11.30
C THR A 28 -10.19 17.36 11.80
N ILE A 29 -9.40 17.96 10.92
CA ILE A 29 -8.74 19.26 11.12
C ILE A 29 -9.25 20.25 10.06
N ALA A 30 -9.31 21.52 10.43
CA ALA A 30 -9.65 22.60 9.51
C ALA A 30 -8.86 23.86 9.87
N VAL A 31 -8.36 24.55 8.86
CA VAL A 31 -7.51 25.74 9.02
C VAL A 31 -8.16 26.96 8.37
N SER A 32 -7.97 28.12 9.00
CA SER A 32 -8.40 29.40 8.45
C SER A 32 -7.43 29.87 7.36
N SER A 33 -7.93 30.49 6.29
CA SER A 33 -7.07 31.19 5.33
C SER A 33 -6.88 32.67 5.68
N ALA A 34 -7.70 33.25 6.57
CA ALA A 34 -7.59 34.65 6.96
C ALA A 34 -6.63 34.90 8.14
N SER A 35 -6.40 33.89 8.99
CA SER A 35 -5.58 34.01 10.20
C SER A 35 -4.92 32.68 10.55
N PRO A 36 -3.82 32.67 11.33
CA PRO A 36 -3.18 31.44 11.82
C PRO A 36 -4.10 30.81 12.88
N THR A 37 -5.07 30.03 12.42
CA THR A 37 -6.13 29.45 13.25
C THR A 37 -6.44 28.06 12.76
N ILE A 38 -6.52 27.13 13.70
CA ILE A 38 -6.82 25.73 13.44
C ILE A 38 -7.90 25.25 14.41
N CYS A 39 -8.86 24.50 13.89
CA CYS A 39 -9.86 23.79 14.67
C CYS A 39 -9.76 22.30 14.37
N ALA A 40 -9.96 21.48 15.39
CA ALA A 40 -9.85 20.04 15.26
C ALA A 40 -10.86 19.31 16.15
N ILE A 41 -11.22 18.09 15.74
CA ILE A 41 -12.12 17.21 16.49
C ILE A 41 -11.30 16.38 17.49
N VAL A 42 -11.60 16.53 18.78
CA VAL A 42 -10.85 15.91 19.87
C VAL A 42 -11.15 14.41 19.97
N ALA A 43 -10.10 13.61 20.17
CA ALA A 43 -10.18 12.17 20.41
C ALA A 43 -10.29 11.82 21.89
N SER A 44 -10.64 10.56 22.16
CA SER A 44 -10.66 9.93 23.49
C SER A 44 -11.60 10.60 24.50
N GLU A 45 -12.63 11.26 24.02
CA GLU A 45 -13.68 11.87 24.84
C GLU A 45 -15.07 11.35 24.41
N PRO A 46 -16.06 11.32 25.33
CA PRO A 46 -17.40 10.84 25.02
C PRO A 46 -18.10 11.66 23.93
N ALA A 47 -17.86 12.97 23.92
CA ALA A 47 -18.27 13.85 22.85
C ALA A 47 -17.04 14.18 22.00
N GLN A 48 -17.04 13.82 20.73
CA GLN A 48 -16.01 14.23 19.76
C GLN A 48 -16.22 15.70 19.42
N ARG A 49 -15.94 16.58 20.40
CA ARG A 49 -16.14 18.02 20.32
C ARG A 49 -15.07 18.66 19.45
N ILE A 50 -15.32 19.89 19.03
CA ILE A 50 -14.33 20.70 18.33
C ILE A 50 -13.62 21.61 19.33
N GLU A 51 -12.31 21.69 19.19
CA GLU A 51 -11.46 22.63 19.91
C GLU A 51 -10.59 23.40 18.91
N CYS A 52 -10.50 24.70 19.11
CA CYS A 52 -9.77 25.60 18.22
C CYS A 52 -8.58 26.22 18.94
N TYR A 53 -7.53 26.49 18.19
CA TYR A 53 -6.37 27.25 18.63
C TYR A 53 -6.27 28.53 17.80
N GLN A 54 -6.43 29.66 18.47
CA GLN A 54 -6.44 31.00 17.87
C GLN A 54 -5.73 31.97 18.81
N ALA A 55 -4.88 32.84 18.27
CA ALA A 55 -4.17 33.86 19.04
C ALA A 55 -3.47 33.30 20.30
N GLN A 56 -2.78 32.16 20.13
CA GLN A 56 -2.07 31.42 21.17
C GLN A 56 -2.93 30.85 22.32
N LYS A 57 -4.25 30.78 22.16
CA LYS A 57 -5.18 30.27 23.16
C LYS A 57 -6.05 29.15 22.61
N ARG A 58 -6.35 28.17 23.46
CA ARG A 58 -7.36 27.14 23.18
C ARG A 58 -8.75 27.70 23.44
N VAL A 59 -9.68 27.42 22.53
CA VAL A 59 -11.07 27.85 22.60
C VAL A 59 -11.95 26.65 22.28
N SER A 60 -12.66 26.16 23.29
CA SER A 60 -13.70 25.14 23.10
C SER A 60 -14.96 25.80 22.54
N ILE A 61 -15.58 25.15 21.55
CA ILE A 61 -16.77 25.70 20.90
C ILE A 61 -18.05 25.11 21.48
N SER A 62 -19.14 25.87 21.39
CA SER A 62 -20.49 25.41 21.72
C SER A 62 -21.27 25.13 20.43
N PRO A 63 -22.10 24.06 20.37
CA PRO A 63 -22.42 23.13 21.45
C PRO A 63 -21.39 22.00 21.60
N ASN A 64 -21.27 21.46 22.82
CA ASN A 64 -20.43 20.30 23.15
C ASN A 64 -21.14 18.99 22.76
N ILE A 65 -21.06 18.64 21.47
CA ILE A 65 -21.62 17.43 20.86
C ILE A 65 -20.57 16.77 19.96
N SER A 66 -20.83 15.54 19.52
CA SER A 66 -19.94 14.85 18.58
C SER A 66 -20.11 15.35 17.13
N TYR A 67 -18.99 15.46 16.42
CA TYR A 67 -18.93 15.83 15.01
C TYR A 67 -18.21 14.74 14.19
N ASP A 68 -18.67 14.51 12.95
CA ASP A 68 -18.06 13.54 12.04
C ASP A 68 -16.96 14.18 11.16
N SER A 69 -17.10 15.47 10.83
CA SER A 69 -16.15 16.17 9.97
C SER A 69 -16.21 17.67 10.13
N ILE A 70 -15.11 18.34 9.80
CA ILE A 70 -14.94 19.79 9.86
C ILE A 70 -14.24 20.29 8.60
N SER A 71 -14.65 21.48 8.12
CA SER A 71 -14.02 22.16 6.99
C SER A 71 -14.08 23.68 7.22
N ALA A 72 -13.05 24.40 6.77
CA ALA A 72 -12.90 25.83 6.96
C ALA A 72 -12.40 26.50 5.69
N ALA A 73 -12.67 27.79 5.58
CA ALA A 73 -12.11 28.64 4.52
C ALA A 73 -11.58 29.95 5.11
N HIS A 74 -12.14 31.09 4.70
CA HIS A 74 -11.60 32.41 5.04
C HIS A 74 -11.83 32.80 6.51
N ASP A 75 -13.03 33.25 6.86
CA ASP A 75 -13.35 33.78 8.21
C ASP A 75 -14.32 32.89 8.99
N PHE A 76 -14.63 31.70 8.49
CA PHE A 76 -15.58 30.79 9.11
C PHE A 76 -15.24 29.33 8.83
N PHE A 77 -15.82 28.44 9.64
CA PHE A 77 -15.76 27.01 9.45
C PHE A 77 -17.13 26.38 9.72
N CYS A 78 -17.32 25.17 9.23
CA CYS A 78 -18.52 24.38 9.44
C CYS A 78 -18.16 22.94 9.79
N ALA A 79 -19.09 22.27 10.47
CA ALA A 79 -18.95 20.87 10.82
C ALA A 79 -20.25 20.10 10.65
N ILE A 80 -20.12 18.84 10.24
CA ILE A 80 -21.22 17.87 10.22
C ILE A 80 -21.32 17.25 11.62
N THR A 81 -22.49 17.32 12.25
CA THR A 81 -22.73 16.64 13.52
C THR A 81 -22.75 15.12 13.32
N SER A 82 -22.40 14.37 14.36
CA SER A 82 -22.37 12.92 14.24
C SER A 82 -23.69 12.32 13.75
N GLY A 83 -23.60 11.42 12.76
CA GLY A 83 -24.74 10.85 12.05
C GLY A 83 -25.13 11.58 10.76
N GLY A 84 -24.61 12.78 10.51
CA GLY A 84 -24.79 13.50 9.23
C GLY A 84 -26.05 14.36 9.12
N TYR A 85 -26.90 14.42 10.14
CA TYR A 85 -28.24 15.02 10.02
C TYR A 85 -28.30 16.53 10.24
N SER A 86 -27.21 17.17 10.66
CA SER A 86 -27.13 18.61 10.89
C SER A 86 -25.77 19.17 10.48
N VAL A 87 -25.75 20.41 9.98
CA VAL A 87 -24.53 21.17 9.71
C VAL A 87 -24.56 22.48 10.47
N LEU A 88 -23.53 22.70 11.28
CA LEU A 88 -23.35 23.90 12.09
C LEU A 88 -22.14 24.68 11.57
N CYS A 89 -22.21 26.01 11.60
CA CYS A 89 -21.16 26.90 11.14
C CYS A 89 -20.88 28.02 12.15
N TRP A 90 -19.62 28.40 12.30
CA TRP A 90 -19.13 29.42 13.22
C TRP A 90 -18.25 30.41 12.48
N ASN A 91 -18.25 31.67 12.93
CA ASN A 91 -17.29 32.66 12.46
C ASN A 91 -16.08 32.70 13.40
N PHE A 92 -14.85 32.75 12.89
CA PHE A 92 -13.64 32.80 13.71
C PHE A 92 -13.56 34.05 14.60
N ASN A 93 -14.20 35.15 14.20
CA ASN A 93 -14.30 36.38 15.00
C ASN A 93 -15.38 36.31 16.08
N SER A 94 -16.25 35.29 16.07
CA SER A 94 -17.37 35.13 17.01
C SER A 94 -17.65 33.65 17.24
N ILE A 95 -16.61 32.91 17.63
CA ILE A 95 -16.58 31.45 17.65
C ILE A 95 -17.52 30.80 18.67
N THR A 96 -18.08 31.60 19.59
CA THR A 96 -19.08 31.15 20.56
C THR A 96 -20.51 31.15 20.00
N GLN A 97 -20.73 31.78 18.84
CA GLN A 97 -22.01 31.82 18.16
C GLN A 97 -22.00 30.92 16.92
N PHE A 98 -23.00 30.06 16.81
CA PHE A 98 -23.15 29.15 15.68
C PHE A 98 -24.46 29.36 14.95
N ARG A 99 -24.45 29.02 13.67
CA ARG A 99 -25.65 28.95 12.83
C ARG A 99 -25.80 27.55 12.30
N ARG A 100 -27.01 27.00 12.42
CA ARG A 100 -27.39 25.77 11.78
C ARG A 100 -27.85 26.06 10.36
N ILE A 101 -27.13 25.57 9.36
CA ILE A 101 -27.46 25.80 7.95
C ILE A 101 -28.21 24.62 7.33
N TYR A 102 -28.14 23.46 7.97
CA TYR A 102 -28.84 22.26 7.55
C TYR A 102 -29.34 21.48 8.75
N PHE A 103 -30.56 20.96 8.63
CA PHE A 103 -31.09 19.93 9.51
C PHE A 103 -32.18 19.14 8.80
N ASN A 104 -32.03 17.82 8.79
CA ASN A 104 -33.01 16.92 8.23
C ASN A 104 -32.92 15.58 8.98
N LEU A 105 -34.06 15.07 9.45
CA LEU A 105 -34.13 13.84 10.24
C LEU A 105 -33.96 12.56 9.40
N THR A 106 -34.13 12.64 8.08
CA THR A 106 -34.12 11.46 7.20
C THR A 106 -32.97 11.45 6.22
N VAL A 107 -32.53 12.62 5.77
CA VAL A 107 -31.45 12.76 4.80
C VAL A 107 -30.18 13.25 5.50
N GLY A 108 -29.24 12.34 5.72
CA GLY A 108 -27.91 12.70 6.21
C GLY A 108 -27.03 13.29 5.11
N LEU A 109 -25.99 14.02 5.50
CA LEU A 109 -24.97 14.57 4.61
C LEU A 109 -23.59 13.92 4.85
N ARG A 110 -22.69 14.09 3.88
CA ARG A 110 -21.27 13.74 3.88
C ARG A 110 -20.47 14.74 3.03
N ASP A 111 -19.15 14.62 3.00
CA ASP A 111 -18.24 15.40 2.16
C ASP A 111 -18.47 16.92 2.26
N LEU A 112 -18.43 17.44 3.49
CA LEU A 112 -18.54 18.88 3.72
C LEU A 112 -17.33 19.61 3.16
N THR A 113 -17.57 20.61 2.33
CA THR A 113 -16.55 21.51 1.82
C THR A 113 -16.98 22.96 2.00
N VAL A 114 -16.03 23.80 2.41
CA VAL A 114 -16.26 25.21 2.68
C VAL A 114 -15.38 26.01 1.73
N GLY A 115 -16.02 26.81 0.88
CA GLY A 115 -15.36 27.85 0.09
C GLY A 115 -15.38 29.18 0.84
N ILE A 116 -14.77 30.21 0.25
CA ILE A 116 -14.63 31.53 0.90
C ILE A 116 -15.98 32.17 1.27
N ASP A 117 -17.01 31.93 0.46
CA ASP A 117 -18.32 32.59 0.57
C ASP A 117 -19.51 31.63 0.62
N HIS A 118 -19.26 30.33 0.47
CA HIS A 118 -20.29 29.29 0.36
C HIS A 118 -19.87 27.99 1.06
N VAL A 119 -20.85 27.12 1.28
CA VAL A 119 -20.67 25.81 1.92
C VAL A 119 -21.41 24.80 1.09
N CYS A 120 -20.77 23.68 0.73
CA CYS A 120 -21.43 22.59 0.04
C CYS A 120 -21.24 21.26 0.76
N ALA A 121 -22.19 20.33 0.57
CA ALA A 121 -22.12 18.97 1.06
C ALA A 121 -22.88 18.02 0.12
N LEU A 122 -22.63 16.72 0.24
CA LEU A 122 -23.34 15.67 -0.50
C LEU A 122 -24.40 14.99 0.36
N GLU A 123 -25.56 14.74 -0.22
CA GLU A 123 -26.57 13.86 0.37
C GLU A 123 -26.07 12.41 0.45
N ARG A 124 -26.18 11.81 1.64
CA ARG A 124 -25.83 10.42 1.91
C ARG A 124 -26.79 9.51 1.12
N GLY A 125 -26.26 8.75 0.17
CA GLY A 125 -27.02 7.83 -0.69
C GLY A 125 -27.21 8.34 -2.12
N SER A 126 -27.89 9.47 -2.30
CA SER A 126 -28.17 10.03 -3.64
C SER A 126 -26.92 10.62 -4.31
N GLY A 127 -25.97 11.15 -3.53
CA GLY A 127 -24.81 11.88 -4.06
C GLY A 127 -25.17 13.24 -4.64
N ARG A 128 -26.36 13.78 -4.32
CA ARG A 128 -26.80 15.10 -4.77
C ARG A 128 -26.04 16.19 -4.02
N GLY A 129 -25.52 17.17 -4.76
CA GLY A 129 -24.84 18.34 -4.20
C GLY A 129 -25.83 19.38 -3.66
N LEU A 130 -25.57 19.87 -2.45
CA LEU A 130 -26.31 20.94 -1.80
C LEU A 130 -25.35 22.04 -1.38
N CYS A 131 -25.63 23.28 -1.78
CA CYS A 131 -24.84 24.43 -1.41
C CYS A 131 -25.69 25.47 -0.66
N TRP A 132 -25.09 26.05 0.37
CA TRP A 132 -25.66 27.07 1.25
C TRP A 132 -24.70 28.25 1.37
N ARG A 133 -25.25 29.37 1.82
CA ARG A 133 -24.54 30.64 2.05
C ARG A 133 -24.02 31.28 0.75
N GLY A 134 -24.27 32.57 0.62
CA GLY A 134 -23.83 33.38 -0.50
C GLY A 134 -24.46 34.75 -0.36
N GLY A 135 -23.63 35.79 -0.36
CA GLY A 135 -24.06 37.16 -0.41
C GLY A 135 -24.64 37.50 -1.79
N LYS A 136 -24.23 38.63 -2.37
CA LYS A 136 -24.70 39.06 -3.70
C LYS A 136 -24.24 38.13 -4.85
N ASN A 137 -23.16 37.37 -4.66
CA ASN A 137 -22.66 36.36 -5.60
C ASN A 137 -22.85 34.98 -4.98
N ARG A 138 -23.94 34.29 -5.34
CA ARG A 138 -24.35 33.03 -4.69
C ARG A 138 -23.90 31.86 -5.57
N VAL A 139 -23.05 30.98 -5.04
CA VAL A 139 -22.77 29.70 -5.70
C VAL A 139 -24.04 28.83 -5.58
N PRO A 140 -24.73 28.54 -6.70
CA PRO A 140 -25.97 27.75 -6.65
C PRO A 140 -25.67 26.29 -6.33
N SER A 141 -26.65 25.56 -5.82
CA SER A 141 -26.57 24.09 -5.83
C SER A 141 -26.56 23.61 -7.30
N PRO A 142 -25.80 22.54 -7.62
CA PRO A 142 -25.84 21.94 -8.94
C PRO A 142 -27.23 21.35 -9.25
N ASP A 143 -27.48 21.05 -10.53
CA ASP A 143 -28.74 20.43 -10.96
C ASP A 143 -29.00 19.14 -10.17
N LYS A 144 -30.26 18.94 -9.75
CA LYS A 144 -30.68 17.77 -8.96
C LYS A 144 -30.45 16.44 -9.67
N ALA A 145 -30.39 16.44 -11.00
CA ALA A 145 -30.10 15.25 -11.78
C ALA A 145 -28.62 14.83 -11.70
N VAL A 146 -27.74 15.76 -11.33
CA VAL A 146 -26.29 15.53 -11.27
C VAL A 146 -25.91 14.94 -9.92
N GLN A 147 -25.18 13.84 -9.95
CA GLN A 147 -24.74 13.10 -8.78
C GLN A 147 -23.22 13.03 -8.74
N PHE A 148 -22.66 13.13 -7.54
CA PHE A 148 -21.23 13.21 -7.31
C PHE A 148 -20.78 12.12 -6.34
N ASP A 149 -19.57 11.60 -6.57
CA ASP A 149 -18.89 10.71 -5.63
C ASP A 149 -18.11 11.51 -4.57
N SER A 150 -17.57 12.68 -4.94
CA SER A 150 -16.90 13.64 -4.05
C SER A 150 -17.03 15.08 -4.57
N ILE A 151 -16.89 16.07 -3.68
CA ILE A 151 -16.92 17.51 -4.00
C ILE A 151 -15.84 18.29 -3.23
N THR A 152 -15.47 19.45 -3.75
CA THR A 152 -14.53 20.40 -3.14
C THR A 152 -14.87 21.84 -3.55
N SER A 153 -14.50 22.83 -2.73
CA SER A 153 -14.85 24.25 -2.91
C SER A 153 -13.62 25.15 -2.81
N GLY A 154 -13.51 26.09 -3.75
CA GLY A 154 -12.52 27.17 -3.75
C GLY A 154 -13.17 28.55 -3.53
N ARG A 155 -12.53 29.61 -4.03
CA ARG A 155 -13.09 30.97 -3.99
C ARG A 155 -14.13 31.12 -5.10
N GLY A 156 -15.42 31.18 -4.73
CA GLY A 156 -16.50 31.46 -5.69
C GLY A 156 -16.90 30.30 -6.60
N PHE A 157 -16.26 29.13 -6.49
CA PHE A 157 -16.61 27.93 -7.24
C PHE A 157 -16.57 26.66 -6.39
N SER A 158 -17.26 25.63 -6.87
CA SER A 158 -17.13 24.26 -6.38
C SER A 158 -16.93 23.32 -7.58
N CYS A 159 -16.26 22.20 -7.33
CA CYS A 159 -16.06 21.14 -8.31
C CYS A 159 -16.36 19.78 -7.66
N GLY A 160 -16.75 18.81 -8.48
CA GLY A 160 -16.97 17.45 -8.02
C GLY A 160 -16.69 16.42 -9.08
N VAL A 161 -16.44 15.20 -8.62
CA VAL A 161 -16.28 14.01 -9.45
C VAL A 161 -17.66 13.42 -9.70
N LEU A 162 -18.08 13.36 -10.96
CA LEU A 162 -19.38 12.82 -11.33
C LEU A 162 -19.47 11.31 -11.08
N ARG A 163 -20.59 10.92 -10.46
CA ARG A 163 -20.90 9.52 -10.18
C ARG A 163 -21.19 8.78 -11.48
N GLY A 164 -20.41 7.73 -11.76
CA GLY A 164 -20.60 6.83 -12.89
C GLY A 164 -19.51 6.92 -13.98
N ASN A 165 -19.05 8.12 -14.33
CA ASN A 165 -17.98 8.30 -15.34
C ASN A 165 -16.69 8.94 -14.78
N GLY A 166 -16.73 9.48 -13.56
CA GLY A 166 -15.59 10.10 -12.89
C GLY A 166 -15.15 11.44 -13.47
N THR A 167 -15.84 12.02 -14.45
CA THR A 167 -15.42 13.30 -15.03
C THR A 167 -15.65 14.46 -14.05
N VAL A 168 -14.85 15.52 -14.16
CA VAL A 168 -14.98 16.70 -13.30
C VAL A 168 -16.13 17.57 -13.79
N ARG A 169 -16.95 18.04 -12.85
CA ARG A 169 -17.99 19.05 -13.08
C ARG A 169 -17.81 20.16 -12.05
N CYS A 170 -17.68 21.40 -12.51
CA CYS A 170 -17.58 22.59 -11.69
C CYS A 170 -18.79 23.49 -11.87
N TRP A 171 -19.04 24.35 -10.88
CA TRP A 171 -20.10 25.36 -10.91
C TRP A 171 -19.75 26.51 -9.97
N GLY A 172 -20.39 27.67 -10.21
CA GLY A 172 -20.12 28.89 -9.45
C GLY A 172 -19.72 30.02 -10.41
N ASP A 173 -18.51 30.54 -10.24
CA ASP A 173 -17.96 31.60 -11.07
C ASP A 173 -17.18 31.09 -12.31
N THR A 174 -16.61 32.03 -13.06
CA THR A 174 -15.86 31.76 -14.28
C THR A 174 -14.57 30.97 -14.07
N ILE A 175 -14.01 30.97 -12.85
CA ILE A 175 -12.82 30.17 -12.53
C ILE A 175 -13.19 28.68 -12.54
N GLY A 176 -14.34 28.34 -11.97
CA GLY A 176 -14.90 26.99 -12.03
C GLY A 176 -15.07 26.49 -13.47
N ASP A 177 -15.65 27.31 -14.35
CA ASP A 177 -15.87 26.98 -15.76
C ASP A 177 -14.55 26.71 -16.51
N GLN A 178 -13.52 27.51 -16.22
CA GLN A 178 -12.19 27.32 -16.79
C GLN A 178 -11.55 26.02 -16.29
N ILE A 179 -11.63 25.72 -15.00
CA ILE A 179 -11.08 24.50 -14.41
C ILE A 179 -11.75 23.26 -15.01
N GLU A 180 -13.08 23.23 -15.11
CA GLU A 180 -13.81 22.14 -15.76
C GLU A 180 -13.33 21.91 -17.19
N THR A 181 -13.22 22.98 -17.98
CA THR A 181 -12.76 22.92 -19.38
C THR A 181 -11.34 22.34 -19.48
N GLN A 182 -10.43 22.70 -18.56
CA GLN A 182 -9.06 22.21 -18.57
C GLN A 182 -8.92 20.74 -18.12
N PHE A 183 -9.85 20.23 -17.31
CA PHE A 183 -9.93 18.79 -17.02
C PHE A 183 -10.55 18.01 -18.18
N GLY A 184 -11.49 18.60 -18.92
CA GLY A 184 -12.14 17.97 -20.07
C GLY A 184 -12.76 16.62 -19.70
N ASN A 185 -12.42 15.57 -20.45
CA ASN A 185 -12.96 14.21 -20.26
C ASN A 185 -12.10 13.31 -19.35
N ILE A 186 -11.18 13.88 -18.56
CA ILE A 186 -10.33 13.10 -17.66
C ILE A 186 -11.19 12.55 -16.50
N SER A 187 -11.12 11.23 -16.29
CA SER A 187 -11.76 10.58 -15.14
C SER A 187 -10.91 10.73 -13.88
N MET A 188 -11.42 11.50 -12.92
CA MET A 188 -10.82 11.77 -11.64
C MET A 188 -11.37 10.83 -10.55
N LYS A 189 -10.53 10.53 -9.55
CA LYS A 189 -10.90 9.75 -8.36
C LYS A 189 -11.10 10.65 -7.16
N THR A 190 -10.21 11.62 -6.97
CA THR A 190 -10.26 12.60 -5.88
C THR A 190 -10.04 14.00 -6.42
N LEU A 191 -10.56 15.00 -5.72
CA LEU A 191 -10.32 16.42 -5.99
C LEU A 191 -10.18 17.16 -4.66
N VAL A 192 -9.25 18.11 -4.62
CA VAL A 192 -9.09 19.10 -3.56
C VAL A 192 -8.91 20.46 -4.24
N ALA A 193 -9.65 21.45 -3.78
CA ALA A 193 -9.55 22.83 -4.25
C ALA A 193 -8.67 23.66 -3.30
N GLY A 194 -7.86 24.53 -3.88
CA GLY A 194 -7.30 25.70 -3.23
C GLY A 194 -8.18 26.92 -3.50
N ASP A 195 -7.58 28.11 -3.42
CA ASP A 195 -8.33 29.35 -3.68
C ASP A 195 -8.81 29.46 -5.13
N SER A 196 -7.94 29.15 -6.10
CA SER A 196 -8.21 29.37 -7.53
C SER A 196 -7.67 28.26 -8.44
N HIS A 197 -7.35 27.10 -7.86
CA HIS A 197 -6.89 25.90 -8.56
C HIS A 197 -7.44 24.65 -7.89
N VAL A 198 -7.48 23.55 -8.64
CA VAL A 198 -7.92 22.24 -8.17
C VAL A 198 -6.89 21.20 -8.56
N CYS A 199 -6.49 20.38 -7.60
CA CYS A 199 -5.63 19.23 -7.81
C CYS A 199 -6.33 17.96 -7.34
N GLY A 200 -5.95 16.83 -7.92
CA GLY A 200 -6.54 15.56 -7.54
C GLY A 200 -5.82 14.38 -8.17
N LEU A 201 -6.18 13.19 -7.74
CA LEU A 201 -5.69 11.96 -8.36
C LEU A 201 -6.70 11.47 -9.40
N ASN A 202 -6.21 11.12 -10.58
CA ASN A 202 -7.05 10.44 -11.57
C ASN A 202 -7.30 8.97 -11.18
N ILE A 203 -8.14 8.27 -11.95
CA ILE A 203 -8.43 6.84 -11.68
C ILE A 203 -7.19 5.94 -11.74
N SER A 204 -6.15 6.37 -12.45
CA SER A 204 -4.84 5.70 -12.55
C SER A 204 -3.86 6.13 -11.45
N GLY A 205 -4.27 7.03 -10.56
CA GLY A 205 -3.46 7.50 -9.42
C GLY A 205 -2.48 8.62 -9.74
N PHE A 206 -2.53 9.24 -10.90
CA PHE A 206 -1.66 10.37 -11.26
C PHE A 206 -2.18 11.68 -10.71
N LEU A 207 -1.27 12.54 -10.22
CA LEU A 207 -1.61 13.87 -9.74
C LEU A 207 -1.85 14.82 -10.92
N MET A 208 -3.03 15.43 -10.94
CA MET A 208 -3.42 16.37 -11.98
C MET A 208 -3.94 17.65 -11.33
N CYS A 209 -3.35 18.78 -11.70
CA CYS A 209 -3.72 20.11 -11.23
C CYS A 209 -4.17 21.00 -12.38
N ARG A 210 -5.22 21.79 -12.19
CA ARG A 210 -5.82 22.74 -13.16
C ARG A 210 -6.25 24.04 -12.46
N GLY A 211 -6.30 25.14 -13.20
CA GLY A 211 -6.66 26.47 -12.68
C GLY A 211 -5.52 27.49 -12.78
N ARG A 212 -5.51 28.48 -11.88
CA ARG A 212 -4.50 29.55 -11.85
C ARG A 212 -3.10 28.99 -11.53
N ASN A 213 -2.08 29.53 -12.19
CA ASN A 213 -0.68 29.08 -12.04
C ASN A 213 0.32 30.22 -11.82
N ASP A 214 -0.12 31.39 -11.37
CA ASP A 214 0.73 32.59 -11.27
C ASP A 214 1.95 32.40 -10.34
N SER A 215 1.87 31.41 -9.45
CA SER A 215 2.88 31.05 -8.46
C SER A 215 3.52 29.68 -8.70
N GLY A 216 3.17 29.00 -9.79
CA GLY A 216 3.61 27.61 -10.03
C GLY A 216 2.85 26.56 -9.21
N GLN A 217 1.72 26.90 -8.58
CA GLN A 217 0.95 26.00 -7.70
C GLN A 217 0.35 24.77 -8.40
N ILE A 218 0.25 24.80 -9.75
CA ILE A 218 -0.16 23.63 -10.55
C ILE A 218 1.02 22.99 -11.31
N ASN A 219 2.24 23.50 -11.14
CA ASN A 219 3.46 22.87 -11.67
C ASN A 219 3.80 21.64 -10.83
N VAL A 220 3.07 20.56 -11.07
CA VAL A 220 3.26 19.28 -10.40
C VAL A 220 4.73 18.85 -10.54
N PRO A 221 5.42 18.48 -9.44
CA PRO A 221 6.79 17.99 -9.52
C PRO A 221 6.94 16.85 -10.54
N SER A 222 8.09 16.77 -11.20
CA SER A 222 8.34 15.74 -12.24
C SER A 222 8.11 14.32 -11.71
N TRP A 223 8.52 14.05 -10.48
CA TRP A 223 8.29 12.76 -9.82
C TRP A 223 6.81 12.43 -9.60
N ALA A 224 5.92 13.43 -9.51
CA ALA A 224 4.49 13.25 -9.27
C ALA A 224 3.65 13.26 -10.57
N SER A 225 4.25 13.68 -11.68
CA SER A 225 3.62 13.83 -13.00
C SER A 225 4.11 12.83 -14.05
N SER A 226 5.13 12.01 -13.75
CA SER A 226 5.57 10.94 -14.64
C SER A 226 4.48 9.87 -14.80
N SER A 227 4.38 9.30 -16.00
CA SER A 227 3.48 8.18 -16.35
C SER A 227 3.71 6.92 -15.53
N ASP A 228 4.77 6.89 -14.73
CA ASP A 228 5.18 5.76 -13.90
C ASP A 228 4.90 5.98 -12.42
N SER A 229 4.43 7.17 -11.99
CA SER A 229 4.25 7.59 -10.59
C SER A 229 2.83 7.53 -10.03
N GLY A 230 2.00 6.61 -10.53
CA GLY A 230 0.67 6.38 -9.98
C GLY A 230 0.68 6.07 -8.47
N PHE A 231 -0.24 6.67 -7.72
CA PHE A 231 -0.55 6.39 -6.31
C PHE A 231 0.52 6.74 -5.26
N VAL A 232 1.53 7.54 -5.61
CA VAL A 232 2.57 8.01 -4.66
C VAL A 232 1.99 8.91 -3.55
N ILE A 233 0.83 9.53 -3.78
CA ILE A 233 0.22 10.49 -2.85
C ILE A 233 -0.91 9.82 -2.05
N SER A 234 -0.96 10.08 -0.75
CA SER A 234 -2.03 9.65 0.17
C SER A 234 -2.99 10.80 0.54
N GLY A 235 -2.54 12.06 0.50
CA GLY A 235 -3.36 13.23 0.82
C GLY A 235 -2.87 14.51 0.12
N LEU A 236 -3.76 15.48 -0.05
CA LEU A 236 -3.49 16.78 -0.67
C LEU A 236 -4.08 17.90 0.18
N ALA A 237 -3.40 19.03 0.23
CA ALA A 237 -3.93 20.29 0.76
C ALA A 237 -3.45 21.45 -0.09
N LEU A 238 -4.37 22.34 -0.47
CA LEU A 238 -4.10 23.43 -1.39
C LEU A 238 -4.40 24.76 -0.70
N GLY A 239 -3.44 25.67 -0.73
CA GLY A 239 -3.61 27.03 -0.23
C GLY A 239 -4.01 28.02 -1.31
N VAL A 240 -3.63 29.29 -1.14
CA VAL A 240 -3.91 30.34 -2.15
C VAL A 240 -2.95 30.22 -3.33
N SER A 241 -1.65 30.06 -3.04
CA SER A 241 -0.57 30.10 -4.02
C SER A 241 0.34 28.87 -3.98
N HIS A 242 -0.04 27.84 -3.22
CA HIS A 242 0.75 26.63 -3.06
C HIS A 242 -0.11 25.37 -2.99
N THR A 243 0.54 24.23 -3.24
CA THR A 243 -0.05 22.90 -3.12
C THR A 243 0.90 22.03 -2.31
N CYS A 244 0.36 21.27 -1.35
CA CYS A 244 1.08 20.30 -0.55
C CYS A 244 0.50 18.89 -0.76
N ALA A 245 1.37 17.89 -0.75
CA ALA A 245 1.02 16.48 -0.87
C ALA A 245 1.68 15.66 0.24
N VAL A 246 0.94 14.71 0.80
CA VAL A 246 1.48 13.68 1.70
C VAL A 246 1.93 12.50 0.84
N LEU A 247 3.18 12.10 0.99
CA LEU A 247 3.72 10.92 0.34
C LEU A 247 3.24 9.65 1.05
N ARG A 248 2.74 8.69 0.29
CA ARG A 248 2.26 7.40 0.80
C ARG A 248 3.38 6.57 1.44
N LEU A 249 4.60 6.70 0.93
CA LEU A 249 5.76 5.88 1.29
C LEU A 249 6.22 6.07 2.75
N ASN A 250 6.22 7.31 3.23
CA ASN A 250 6.78 7.66 4.54
C ASN A 250 5.91 8.69 5.30
N GLY A 251 4.77 9.10 4.74
CA GLY A 251 3.90 10.12 5.33
C GLY A 251 4.49 11.53 5.34
N THR A 252 5.63 11.78 4.70
CA THR A 252 6.23 13.13 4.68
C THR A 252 5.50 14.03 3.70
N VAL A 253 5.63 15.34 3.89
CA VAL A 253 4.94 16.34 3.07
C VAL A 253 5.90 16.99 2.09
N VAL A 254 5.45 17.16 0.84
CA VAL A 254 6.11 17.97 -0.18
C VAL A 254 5.17 19.09 -0.59
N CYS A 255 5.65 20.33 -0.58
CA CYS A 255 4.88 21.49 -1.03
C CYS A 255 5.60 22.18 -2.21
N TRP A 256 4.83 22.77 -3.12
CA TRP A 256 5.33 23.55 -4.25
C TRP A 256 4.40 24.74 -4.54
N GLY A 257 4.89 25.69 -5.32
CA GLY A 257 4.27 26.99 -5.55
C GLY A 257 4.98 28.11 -4.78
N ASP A 258 4.31 29.24 -4.60
CA ASP A 258 4.82 30.36 -3.79
C ASP A 258 4.50 30.11 -2.32
N PHE A 259 5.39 29.38 -1.66
CA PHE A 259 5.28 28.99 -0.26
C PHE A 259 6.57 29.32 0.49
N ASN A 260 6.51 30.26 1.44
CA ASN A 260 7.66 30.69 2.24
C ASN A 260 8.22 29.60 3.18
N GLY A 261 7.54 28.45 3.30
CA GLY A 261 8.09 27.25 3.96
C GLY A 261 8.84 26.30 3.02
N GLY A 262 9.06 26.67 1.76
CA GLY A 262 9.44 25.78 0.65
C GLY A 262 10.94 25.54 0.41
N ASP A 263 11.86 26.41 0.85
CA ASP A 263 13.30 26.24 0.55
C ASP A 263 14.18 25.90 1.77
N GLY A 264 13.62 25.86 2.99
CA GLY A 264 14.43 25.69 4.22
C GLY A 264 13.79 24.95 5.40
N VAL A 265 12.49 24.63 5.34
CA VAL A 265 11.80 23.91 6.41
C VAL A 265 11.57 22.47 5.98
N GLN A 266 12.62 21.66 6.10
CA GLN A 266 12.50 20.23 5.91
C GLN A 266 11.99 19.67 7.24
N LEU A 267 10.68 19.33 7.32
CA LEU A 267 10.08 18.61 8.45
C LEU A 267 10.65 17.16 8.50
N ARG A 268 11.98 17.04 8.66
CA ARG A 268 12.71 15.77 8.51
C ARG A 268 12.20 14.78 9.55
N GLY A 269 11.73 13.63 9.07
CA GLY A 269 11.28 12.53 9.93
C GLY A 269 9.89 12.69 10.54
N VAL A 270 9.09 13.69 10.11
CA VAL A 270 7.69 13.84 10.56
C VAL A 270 6.74 13.27 9.50
N SER A 271 5.92 12.30 9.90
CA SER A 271 4.87 11.69 9.08
C SER A 271 3.47 12.19 9.49
N PHE A 272 2.57 12.28 8.50
CA PHE A 272 1.24 12.86 8.67
C PHE A 272 0.12 11.92 8.19
N GLU A 273 -0.95 11.82 8.99
CA GLU A 273 -2.21 11.17 8.62
C GLU A 273 -3.03 12.03 7.65
N SER A 274 -3.04 13.34 7.88
CA SER A 274 -3.76 14.31 7.05
C SER A 274 -3.15 15.70 7.16
N ILE A 275 -3.37 16.53 6.15
CA ILE A 275 -2.92 17.92 6.07
C ILE A 275 -4.05 18.83 5.63
N ALA A 276 -4.01 20.08 6.05
CA ALA A 276 -4.92 21.15 5.64
C ALA A 276 -4.13 22.46 5.45
N ALA A 277 -4.42 23.19 4.37
CA ALA A 277 -3.69 24.39 3.98
C ALA A 277 -4.54 25.64 4.21
N GLY A 278 -3.92 26.65 4.81
CA GLY A 278 -4.44 28.01 4.92
C GLY A 278 -4.01 28.86 3.72
N SER A 279 -3.88 30.17 3.91
CA SER A 279 -3.44 31.07 2.83
C SER A 279 -2.01 30.82 2.38
N ASN A 280 -1.06 30.91 3.32
CA ASN A 280 0.38 30.68 3.09
C ASN A 280 1.02 29.87 4.24
N TYR A 281 0.23 28.99 4.86
CA TYR A 281 0.67 28.08 5.90
C TYR A 281 -0.05 26.74 5.76
N THR A 282 0.49 25.69 6.35
CA THR A 282 -0.10 24.35 6.35
C THR A 282 -0.03 23.76 7.74
N CYS A 283 -1.06 22.99 8.11
CA CYS A 283 -1.07 22.21 9.34
C CYS A 283 -1.33 20.76 9.01
N GLY A 284 -0.78 19.86 9.81
CA GLY A 284 -0.95 18.42 9.64
C GLY A 284 -1.17 17.71 10.96
N LEU A 285 -1.95 16.63 10.89
CA LEU A 285 -2.13 15.66 11.95
C LEU A 285 -1.03 14.60 11.85
N THR A 286 -0.19 14.47 12.87
CA THR A 286 0.95 13.55 12.86
C THR A 286 0.54 12.10 13.06
N SER A 287 1.20 11.17 12.37
CA SER A 287 0.96 9.71 12.50
C SER A 287 1.44 9.14 13.84
N MET A 288 2.53 9.70 14.39
CA MET A 288 3.17 9.17 15.60
C MET A 288 2.27 9.25 16.84
N ASN A 289 1.62 10.39 17.07
CA ASN A 289 0.87 10.63 18.31
C ASN A 289 -0.43 11.39 18.12
N LEU A 290 -0.86 11.64 16.87
CA LEU A 290 -2.07 12.39 16.54
C LEU A 290 -2.06 13.82 17.14
N SER A 291 -0.88 14.41 17.28
CA SER A 291 -0.70 15.83 17.57
C SER A 291 -0.71 16.66 16.28
N VAL A 292 -0.96 17.96 16.40
CA VAL A 292 -1.04 18.89 15.28
C VAL A 292 0.25 19.70 15.19
N ILE A 293 0.85 19.75 14.00
CA ILE A 293 1.99 20.62 13.69
C ILE A 293 1.58 21.59 12.59
N CYS A 294 1.89 22.87 12.75
CA CYS A 294 1.66 23.92 11.75
C CYS A 294 2.98 24.59 11.34
N TRP A 295 3.13 24.94 10.07
CA TRP A 295 4.31 25.61 9.52
C TRP A 295 3.94 26.58 8.40
N GLY A 296 4.80 27.58 8.16
CA GLY A 296 4.56 28.68 7.23
C GLY A 296 4.20 29.99 7.94
N ASP A 297 3.58 30.92 7.20
CA ASP A 297 3.33 32.27 7.71
C ASP A 297 2.44 32.26 8.98
N GLY A 298 2.85 33.05 9.98
CA GLY A 298 2.16 33.12 11.27
C GLY A 298 2.49 31.98 12.26
N TRP A 299 3.36 31.05 11.87
CA TRP A 299 3.86 29.96 12.71
C TRP A 299 5.40 29.95 12.76
N PRO A 300 6.04 30.99 13.35
CA PRO A 300 7.49 31.12 13.36
C PRO A 300 8.15 30.04 14.22
N VAL A 301 9.17 29.38 13.67
CA VAL A 301 10.00 28.42 14.39
C VAL A 301 11.08 29.21 15.14
N ASN A 302 11.08 29.13 16.48
CA ASN A 302 12.14 29.77 17.27
C ASN A 302 13.45 28.99 17.10
N SER A 303 14.52 29.69 16.68
CA SER A 303 15.87 29.13 16.55
C SER A 303 16.50 28.65 17.87
N SER A 304 15.85 28.90 19.00
CA SER A 304 16.31 28.54 20.34
C SER A 304 15.71 27.23 20.90
N SER A 305 14.69 26.66 20.26
CA SER A 305 14.20 25.31 20.60
C SER A 305 14.88 24.31 19.68
N ASN A 306 15.72 23.46 20.28
CA ASN A 306 16.54 22.43 19.64
C ASN A 306 15.70 21.26 19.07
N THR A 307 14.55 21.55 18.46
CA THR A 307 13.67 20.58 17.82
C THR A 307 13.87 20.66 16.32
N ASP A 308 14.61 19.69 15.76
CA ASP A 308 14.90 19.50 14.33
C ASP A 308 13.66 19.32 13.42
N MET A 309 12.45 19.57 13.93
CA MET A 309 11.18 19.24 13.27
C MET A 309 10.65 20.31 12.33
N GLY A 310 11.21 21.53 12.28
CA GLY A 310 10.82 22.57 11.31
C GLY A 310 9.40 23.17 11.45
N GLY A 311 8.57 22.74 12.40
CA GLY A 311 7.19 23.25 12.57
C GLY A 311 6.84 23.55 14.02
N VAL A 312 5.74 24.28 14.23
CA VAL A 312 5.20 24.62 15.55
C VAL A 312 4.19 23.55 15.98
N VAL A 313 4.48 22.84 17.07
CA VAL A 313 3.52 21.92 17.70
C VAL A 313 2.40 22.74 18.34
N VAL A 314 1.18 22.54 17.88
CA VAL A 314 0.00 23.23 18.40
C VAL A 314 -0.47 22.49 19.66
N PRO A 315 -0.66 23.18 20.81
CA PRO A 315 -0.96 22.54 22.09
C PRO A 315 -2.43 22.07 22.21
N LEU A 316 -3.02 21.55 21.14
CA LEU A 316 -4.34 20.92 21.15
C LEU A 316 -4.28 19.53 21.80
N PRO A 317 -5.40 19.02 22.33
CA PRO A 317 -5.51 17.61 22.71
C PRO A 317 -5.26 16.66 21.52
N LYS A 318 -5.18 15.36 21.80
CA LYS A 318 -5.10 14.33 20.76
C LYS A 318 -6.30 14.44 19.82
N ILE A 319 -6.05 14.44 18.52
CA ILE A 319 -7.09 14.64 17.49
C ILE A 319 -7.50 13.30 16.89
N VAL A 320 -8.79 13.15 16.56
CA VAL A 320 -9.29 11.92 15.95
C VAL A 320 -8.89 11.87 14.47
N PRO A 321 -8.31 10.77 13.95
CA PRO A 321 -7.82 10.69 12.57
C PRO A 321 -8.93 10.47 11.53
N GLY A 322 -10.16 10.21 11.97
CA GLY A 322 -11.34 10.08 11.13
C GLY A 322 -12.62 10.02 11.96
N PRO A 323 -13.81 9.99 11.33
CA PRO A 323 -15.08 9.92 12.05
C PRO A 323 -15.21 8.61 12.84
N CYS A 324 -15.75 8.70 14.04
CA CYS A 324 -16.16 7.54 14.83
C CYS A 324 -17.49 7.02 14.28
N THR A 325 -17.48 5.82 13.69
CA THR A 325 -18.68 5.17 13.15
C THR A 325 -18.97 3.85 13.84
N GLN A 326 -20.25 3.51 13.91
CA GLN A 326 -20.73 2.19 14.34
C GLN A 326 -20.73 1.17 13.19
N ASP A 327 -20.48 1.64 11.96
CA ASP A 327 -20.44 0.78 10.78
C ASP A 327 -19.24 -0.17 10.80
N SER A 328 -19.41 -1.35 10.19
CA SER A 328 -18.30 -2.29 10.01
C SER A 328 -17.29 -1.74 9.00
N CYS A 329 -16.03 -1.56 9.38
CA CYS A 329 -14.95 -1.17 8.46
C CYS A 329 -14.47 -2.33 7.56
N SER A 330 -15.39 -3.18 7.11
CA SER A 330 -15.12 -4.45 6.40
C SER A 330 -14.50 -4.27 5.01
N ALA A 331 -14.49 -3.05 4.47
CA ALA A 331 -13.90 -2.73 3.17
C ALA A 331 -12.44 -2.25 3.24
N CYS A 332 -12.00 -1.67 4.37
CA CYS A 332 -10.73 -0.96 4.48
C CYS A 332 -9.95 -1.25 5.76
N GLY A 333 -10.55 -1.96 6.72
CA GLY A 333 -9.96 -2.25 8.02
C GLY A 333 -10.20 -1.14 9.04
N VAL A 334 -10.03 -1.49 10.32
CA VAL A 334 -10.18 -0.58 11.46
C VAL A 334 -8.84 0.09 11.76
N TYR A 335 -8.86 1.39 12.04
CA TYR A 335 -7.69 2.17 12.46
C TYR A 335 -7.24 1.72 13.86
N PRO A 336 -5.91 1.59 14.13
CA PRO A 336 -5.41 1.14 15.43
C PRO A 336 -5.93 2.00 16.59
N ASP A 337 -6.22 1.38 17.73
CA ASP A 337 -6.75 2.04 18.92
C ASP A 337 -8.07 2.81 18.71
N SER A 338 -8.82 2.55 17.62
CA SER A 338 -10.06 3.28 17.32
C SER A 338 -11.05 3.27 18.48
N ASN A 339 -11.16 2.15 19.19
CA ASN A 339 -12.03 2.04 20.36
C ASN A 339 -11.66 3.05 21.46
N SER A 340 -10.36 3.24 21.72
CA SER A 340 -9.86 4.22 22.69
C SER A 340 -10.01 5.66 22.16
N LEU A 341 -9.71 5.88 20.87
CA LEU A 341 -9.84 7.19 20.22
C LEU A 341 -11.30 7.65 20.12
N CYS A 342 -12.25 6.73 20.05
CA CYS A 342 -13.68 6.99 20.04
C CYS A 342 -14.33 6.88 21.43
N SER A 343 -13.57 6.73 22.52
CA SER A 343 -14.13 6.60 23.88
C SER A 343 -15.19 5.48 24.00
N GLY A 344 -14.96 4.34 23.33
CA GLY A 344 -15.88 3.21 23.29
C GLY A 344 -17.08 3.37 22.35
N SER A 345 -17.21 4.52 21.66
CA SER A 345 -18.40 4.87 20.87
C SER A 345 -18.32 4.51 19.38
N GLY A 346 -17.35 3.71 18.96
CA GLY A 346 -17.27 3.22 17.57
C GLY A 346 -15.87 2.87 17.09
N ASN A 347 -15.78 2.63 15.79
CA ASN A 347 -14.57 2.36 15.04
C ASN A 347 -14.24 3.52 14.12
N ILE A 348 -12.95 3.67 13.81
CA ILE A 348 -12.47 4.58 12.78
C ILE A 348 -12.02 3.68 11.63
N CYS A 349 -12.53 3.92 10.43
CA CYS A 349 -12.15 3.12 9.28
C CYS A 349 -10.86 3.67 8.65
N LYS A 350 -9.92 2.79 8.30
CA LYS A 350 -8.71 3.19 7.56
C LYS A 350 -9.11 3.73 6.18
N VAL A 351 -8.30 4.63 5.63
CA VAL A 351 -8.49 5.08 4.25
C VAL A 351 -8.20 3.90 3.33
N SER A 352 -9.19 3.46 2.54
CA SER A 352 -9.04 2.32 1.64
C SER A 352 -7.92 2.57 0.61
N SER A 353 -6.77 1.93 0.81
CA SER A 353 -5.70 1.81 -0.21
C SER A 353 -6.00 0.70 -1.22
N THR A 354 -7.03 -0.11 -1.00
CA THR A 354 -7.31 -1.32 -1.78
C THR A 354 -8.61 -1.19 -2.56
N ILE A 355 -8.50 -1.04 -3.88
CA ILE A 355 -9.63 -1.25 -4.79
C ILE A 355 -9.98 -2.74 -4.74
N LYS A 356 -11.11 -3.09 -4.09
CA LYS A 356 -11.83 -4.31 -4.47
C LYS A 356 -12.26 -4.14 -5.92
N ARG A 357 -11.63 -4.88 -6.85
CA ARG A 357 -12.22 -5.13 -8.17
C ARG A 357 -13.63 -5.66 -7.92
N GLN A 358 -14.63 -4.94 -8.42
CA GLN A 358 -15.99 -5.47 -8.49
C GLN A 358 -15.91 -6.83 -9.19
N SER A 359 -16.30 -7.87 -8.47
CA SER A 359 -16.54 -9.19 -9.03
C SER A 359 -17.61 -9.04 -10.12
N SER A 360 -17.19 -9.03 -11.38
CA SER A 360 -18.10 -9.21 -12.49
C SER A 360 -18.75 -10.60 -12.33
N HIS A 361 -20.04 -10.60 -12.02
CA HIS A 361 -20.85 -11.82 -12.01
C HIS A 361 -20.74 -12.53 -13.37
N SER A 362 -20.21 -13.76 -13.31
CA SER A 362 -20.52 -14.92 -14.13
C SER A 362 -20.93 -14.68 -15.59
N MET A 363 -19.97 -14.80 -16.51
CA MET A 363 -20.28 -15.42 -17.81
C MET A 363 -20.00 -16.92 -17.70
N LYS A 364 -21.08 -17.71 -17.53
CA LYS A 364 -21.06 -19.15 -17.84
C LYS A 364 -20.71 -19.30 -19.32
N ARG A 365 -19.43 -19.55 -19.64
CA ARG A 365 -19.06 -20.14 -20.94
C ARG A 365 -19.32 -21.64 -20.85
N GLN A 366 -20.30 -22.09 -21.64
CA GLN A 366 -20.53 -23.49 -21.95
C GLN A 366 -19.20 -24.13 -22.40
N ARG A 367 -18.76 -25.16 -21.67
CA ARG A 367 -17.74 -26.09 -22.14
C ARG A 367 -18.38 -27.02 -23.15
N SER A 368 -18.05 -26.80 -24.42
CA SER A 368 -18.00 -27.84 -25.44
C SER A 368 -16.52 -28.17 -25.65
N GLY A 369 -16.13 -29.45 -25.47
CA GLY A 369 -14.75 -29.91 -25.71
C GLY A 369 -14.21 -30.90 -24.67
N THR A 370 -14.55 -32.17 -24.89
CA THR A 370 -13.83 -33.44 -24.61
C THR A 370 -12.68 -33.52 -23.58
N SER A 371 -12.94 -34.32 -22.55
CA SER A 371 -12.08 -35.35 -21.92
C SER A 371 -10.64 -35.02 -21.49
N SER A 372 -10.48 -34.73 -20.20
CA SER A 372 -9.42 -35.31 -19.35
C SER A 372 -9.86 -35.17 -17.89
N LYS A 373 -9.98 -36.32 -17.21
CA LYS A 373 -10.26 -36.45 -15.78
C LYS A 373 -8.92 -36.51 -15.02
N HIS A 374 -8.93 -36.00 -13.79
CA HIS A 374 -7.87 -36.01 -12.74
C HIS A 374 -7.01 -34.75 -12.63
N LEU A 375 -7.42 -33.83 -11.75
CA LEU A 375 -6.54 -33.08 -10.87
C LEU A 375 -7.35 -32.81 -9.59
N ASP A 376 -6.84 -33.25 -8.42
CA ASP A 376 -7.14 -32.71 -7.06
C ASP A 376 -6.66 -33.64 -5.90
N LYS A 377 -5.72 -34.57 -6.13
CA LYS A 377 -5.00 -35.24 -5.02
C LYS A 377 -3.55 -35.57 -5.46
N PRO A 378 -2.53 -35.34 -4.62
CA PRO A 378 -1.17 -35.79 -4.92
C PRO A 378 -1.11 -37.31 -5.05
N GLU A 379 -0.34 -37.77 -6.03
CA GLU A 379 -0.19 -39.18 -6.37
C GLU A 379 0.68 -39.90 -5.33
N GLU A 380 0.26 -41.09 -4.91
CA GLU A 380 1.05 -41.93 -4.03
C GLU A 380 1.90 -42.87 -4.88
N PHE A 381 3.22 -42.76 -4.77
CA PHE A 381 4.18 -43.53 -5.57
C PHE A 381 4.84 -44.62 -4.72
N PRO A 382 4.99 -45.85 -5.24
CA PRO A 382 5.77 -46.88 -4.56
C PRO A 382 7.26 -46.54 -4.60
N LEU A 383 8.02 -46.93 -3.57
CA LEU A 383 9.45 -46.62 -3.48
C LEU A 383 10.24 -47.18 -4.66
N SER A 384 9.85 -48.37 -5.14
CA SER A 384 10.50 -49.03 -6.28
C SER A 384 10.39 -48.23 -7.59
N GLU A 385 9.28 -47.51 -7.79
CA GLU A 385 9.10 -46.64 -8.95
C GLU A 385 9.98 -45.41 -8.84
N LEU A 386 10.00 -44.73 -7.68
CA LEU A 386 10.86 -43.56 -7.46
C LEU A 386 12.35 -43.91 -7.49
N ALA A 387 12.72 -45.09 -6.99
CA ALA A 387 14.06 -45.62 -7.11
C ALA A 387 14.43 -45.79 -8.59
N THR A 388 13.58 -46.43 -9.39
CA THR A 388 13.83 -46.61 -10.83
C THR A 388 13.92 -45.25 -11.55
N ALA A 389 12.99 -44.34 -11.26
CA ALA A 389 12.93 -43.00 -11.86
C ALA A 389 14.18 -42.15 -11.58
N THR A 390 14.82 -42.34 -10.43
CA THR A 390 16.03 -41.63 -10.00
C THR A 390 17.33 -42.40 -10.27
N ASN A 391 17.27 -43.52 -11.00
CA ASN A 391 18.40 -44.45 -11.18
C ASN A 391 18.99 -44.90 -9.82
N TYR A 392 18.13 -45.46 -8.97
CA TYR A 392 18.41 -45.91 -7.61
C TYR A 392 19.04 -44.83 -6.72
N PHE A 393 18.54 -43.60 -6.82
CA PHE A 393 19.08 -42.44 -6.08
C PHE A 393 20.59 -42.23 -6.32
N SER A 394 21.03 -42.44 -7.57
CA SER A 394 22.42 -42.23 -7.99
C SER A 394 22.89 -40.82 -7.65
N LEU A 395 24.17 -40.71 -7.25
CA LEU A 395 24.82 -39.41 -7.02
C LEU A 395 24.84 -38.54 -8.28
N GLU A 396 24.80 -39.14 -9.48
CA GLU A 396 24.71 -38.41 -10.75
C GLU A 396 23.38 -37.64 -10.90
N ASN A 397 22.32 -38.14 -10.26
CA ASN A 397 21.00 -37.52 -10.26
C ASN A 397 20.78 -36.62 -9.05
N LYS A 398 21.75 -36.49 -8.14
CA LYS A 398 21.61 -35.63 -6.95
C LYS A 398 21.71 -34.17 -7.37
N ILE A 399 20.64 -33.41 -7.16
CA ILE A 399 20.54 -31.99 -7.54
C ILE A 399 20.60 -31.04 -6.34
N GLY A 400 20.46 -31.55 -5.11
CA GLY A 400 20.55 -30.74 -3.90
C GLY A 400 20.67 -31.58 -2.62
N GLY A 401 21.06 -30.94 -1.53
CA GLY A 401 21.11 -31.55 -0.19
C GLY A 401 21.08 -30.49 0.90
N GLY A 402 20.27 -30.71 1.93
CA GLY A 402 20.09 -29.79 3.05
C GLY A 402 19.71 -30.49 4.36
N SER A 403 19.28 -29.72 5.36
CA SER A 403 18.90 -30.24 6.69
C SER A 403 17.75 -31.26 6.65
N PHE A 404 16.91 -31.19 5.62
CA PHE A 404 15.72 -32.03 5.45
C PHE A 404 15.91 -33.19 4.46
N GLY A 405 17.12 -33.41 3.95
CA GLY A 405 17.45 -34.56 3.10
C GLY A 405 18.10 -34.21 1.77
N SER A 406 18.21 -35.22 0.91
CA SER A 406 18.80 -35.12 -0.43
C SER A 406 17.71 -35.05 -1.50
N VAL A 407 17.92 -34.23 -2.53
CA VAL A 407 16.99 -34.07 -3.64
C VAL A 407 17.61 -34.66 -4.91
N TYR A 408 16.85 -35.50 -5.60
CA TYR A 408 17.26 -36.21 -6.81
C TYR A 408 16.38 -35.84 -7.99
N LYS A 409 16.99 -35.66 -9.17
CA LYS A 409 16.26 -35.59 -10.43
C LYS A 409 15.77 -36.99 -10.78
N GLY A 410 14.51 -37.10 -11.19
CA GLY A 410 13.93 -38.34 -11.68
C GLY A 410 13.09 -38.13 -12.94
N LYS A 411 12.82 -39.24 -13.63
CA LYS A 411 11.86 -39.29 -14.74
C LYS A 411 10.87 -40.43 -14.50
N LEU A 412 9.60 -40.08 -14.28
CA LEU A 412 8.53 -41.06 -14.06
C LEU A 412 8.25 -41.87 -15.34
N ALA A 413 7.54 -42.99 -15.20
CA ALA A 413 7.25 -43.91 -16.30
C ALA A 413 6.45 -43.26 -17.44
N ASP A 414 5.61 -42.27 -17.12
CA ASP A 414 4.85 -41.47 -18.08
C ASP A 414 5.66 -40.35 -18.76
N GLY A 415 6.94 -40.20 -18.39
CA GLY A 415 7.87 -39.23 -18.96
C GLY A 415 7.95 -37.90 -18.23
N ARG A 416 7.15 -37.65 -17.19
CA ARG A 416 7.26 -36.44 -16.35
C ARG A 416 8.64 -36.38 -15.68
N GLU A 417 9.34 -35.25 -15.85
CA GLU A 417 10.54 -34.95 -15.07
C GLU A 417 10.15 -34.42 -13.68
N VAL A 418 10.72 -35.01 -12.63
CA VAL A 418 10.38 -34.71 -11.23
C VAL A 418 11.62 -34.47 -10.37
N ALA A 419 11.45 -33.76 -9.26
CA ALA A 419 12.42 -33.66 -8.20
C ALA A 419 11.95 -34.48 -7.00
N VAL A 420 12.73 -35.48 -6.58
CA VAL A 420 12.40 -36.38 -5.48
C VAL A 420 13.23 -36.00 -4.27
N LYS A 421 12.61 -35.41 -3.25
CA LYS A 421 13.21 -35.10 -1.95
C LYS A 421 13.08 -36.32 -1.05
N ARG A 422 14.21 -36.88 -0.64
CA ARG A 422 14.29 -38.05 0.25
C ARG A 422 14.98 -37.65 1.55
N GLY A 423 14.31 -37.87 2.67
CA GLY A 423 14.92 -37.71 4.00
C GLY A 423 16.11 -38.66 4.15
N GLU A 424 17.24 -38.20 4.69
CA GLU A 424 18.38 -39.10 4.94
C GLU A 424 18.05 -40.10 6.07
N ALA A 425 18.15 -41.41 5.81
CA ALA A 425 18.08 -42.43 6.85
C ALA A 425 19.36 -42.37 7.71
N GLY A 426 19.24 -41.93 8.96
CA GLY A 426 20.37 -41.80 9.89
C GLY A 426 19.97 -42.21 11.31
N PRO A 427 20.87 -42.84 12.10
CA PRO A 427 20.52 -43.57 13.32
C PRO A 427 20.20 -42.69 14.56
N LEU A 428 20.01 -41.37 14.40
CA LEU A 428 19.80 -40.46 15.52
C LEU A 428 18.30 -40.15 15.69
N ALA A 429 17.66 -40.76 16.71
CA ALA A 429 16.22 -40.63 16.99
C ALA A 429 15.70 -39.17 17.05
N LYS A 430 16.51 -38.23 17.56
CA LYS A 430 16.13 -36.81 17.65
C LYS A 430 16.02 -36.10 16.28
N LYS A 431 16.77 -36.57 15.27
CA LYS A 431 16.64 -36.10 13.88
C LYS A 431 15.47 -36.75 13.15
N LEU A 432 14.92 -37.86 13.65
CA LEU A 432 13.83 -38.58 12.99
C LEU A 432 12.50 -37.85 13.21
N GLU A 433 12.21 -37.45 14.45
CA GLU A 433 10.98 -36.72 14.80
C GLU A 433 10.87 -35.34 14.10
N GLU A 434 11.99 -34.60 14.00
CA GLU A 434 12.06 -33.33 13.25
C GLU A 434 11.85 -33.53 11.74
N LYS A 435 12.27 -34.69 11.20
CA LYS A 435 12.09 -35.04 9.77
C LYS A 435 10.67 -35.47 9.45
N GLU A 436 10.07 -36.32 10.29
CA GLU A 436 8.67 -36.73 10.15
C GLU A 436 7.75 -35.51 10.25
N SER A 437 8.00 -34.63 11.23
CA SER A 437 7.26 -33.36 11.37
C SER A 437 7.40 -32.46 10.13
N ALA A 438 8.60 -32.32 9.57
CA ALA A 438 8.81 -31.52 8.35
C ALA A 438 8.12 -32.14 7.11
N PHE A 439 8.16 -33.47 6.96
CA PHE A 439 7.47 -34.18 5.88
C PHE A 439 5.95 -34.00 5.97
N GLU A 440 5.36 -34.28 7.14
CA GLU A 440 3.92 -34.16 7.37
C GLU A 440 3.43 -32.73 7.18
N SER A 441 4.19 -31.76 7.71
CA SER A 441 3.92 -30.34 7.55
C SER A 441 3.90 -29.95 6.06
N GLU A 442 4.97 -30.29 5.33
CA GLU A 442 5.12 -29.95 3.91
C GLU A 442 4.06 -30.64 3.04
N LEU A 443 3.73 -31.90 3.31
CA LEU A 443 2.64 -32.63 2.66
C LEU A 443 1.29 -31.97 2.93
N ALA A 444 0.97 -31.66 4.19
CA ALA A 444 -0.29 -31.04 4.58
C ALA A 444 -0.52 -29.66 3.93
N PHE A 445 0.55 -28.86 3.79
CA PHE A 445 0.49 -27.57 3.11
C PHE A 445 0.33 -27.71 1.61
N LEU A 446 1.23 -28.46 0.97
CA LEU A 446 1.29 -28.51 -0.50
C LEU A 446 0.10 -29.25 -1.13
N CYS A 447 -0.59 -30.12 -0.38
CA CYS A 447 -1.88 -30.67 -0.80
C CYS A 447 -2.96 -29.60 -1.02
N ARG A 448 -2.83 -28.42 -0.38
CA ARG A 448 -3.85 -27.36 -0.35
C ARG A 448 -3.43 -26.10 -1.09
N LEU A 449 -2.15 -25.98 -1.46
CA LEU A 449 -1.57 -24.79 -2.07
C LEU A 449 -1.36 -25.01 -3.57
N HIS A 450 -2.11 -24.26 -4.37
CA HIS A 450 -1.97 -24.27 -5.84
C HIS A 450 -1.84 -22.84 -6.34
N HIS A 451 -0.61 -22.46 -6.67
CA HIS A 451 -0.31 -21.11 -7.16
C HIS A 451 0.86 -21.14 -8.14
N LYS A 452 0.83 -20.27 -9.17
CA LYS A 452 1.86 -20.29 -10.23
C LYS A 452 3.28 -19.99 -9.73
N HIS A 453 3.40 -19.37 -8.55
CA HIS A 453 4.65 -18.97 -7.92
C HIS A 453 5.00 -19.80 -6.68
N LEU A 454 4.36 -20.94 -6.49
CA LEU A 454 4.74 -21.94 -5.49
C LEU A 454 5.09 -23.24 -6.22
N VAL A 455 6.10 -23.96 -5.76
CA VAL A 455 6.48 -25.24 -6.36
C VAL A 455 5.38 -26.27 -6.13
N GLY A 456 4.90 -26.86 -7.21
CA GLY A 456 3.83 -27.86 -7.20
C GLY A 456 4.31 -29.23 -6.72
N LEU A 457 3.54 -29.80 -5.80
CA LEU A 457 3.71 -31.16 -5.29
C LEU A 457 2.96 -32.13 -6.22
N VAL A 458 3.72 -33.02 -6.86
CA VAL A 458 3.21 -34.04 -7.78
C VAL A 458 2.68 -35.24 -7.01
N GLY A 459 3.38 -35.62 -5.95
CA GLY A 459 3.03 -36.77 -5.14
C GLY A 459 3.98 -37.01 -3.97
N PHE A 460 3.80 -38.16 -3.32
CA PHE A 460 4.59 -38.56 -2.17
C PHE A 460 4.77 -40.07 -2.14
N CYS A 461 5.70 -40.55 -1.31
CA CYS A 461 5.89 -41.96 -1.00
C CYS A 461 6.00 -42.11 0.52
N GLU A 462 5.18 -42.99 1.06
CA GLU A 462 5.19 -43.41 2.46
C GLU A 462 5.26 -44.94 2.52
N GLU A 463 6.46 -45.49 2.64
CA GLU A 463 6.68 -46.96 2.66
C GLU A 463 7.67 -47.32 3.76
N GLY A 464 7.20 -47.97 4.83
CA GLY A 464 8.03 -48.27 6.01
C GLY A 464 8.55 -46.98 6.67
N ASP A 465 9.88 -46.85 6.77
CA ASP A 465 10.56 -45.66 7.30
C ASP A 465 10.90 -44.63 6.21
N GLU A 466 10.55 -44.90 4.96
CA GLU A 466 10.84 -43.99 3.85
C GLU A 466 9.74 -42.94 3.72
N ARG A 467 10.17 -41.67 3.69
CA ARG A 467 9.32 -40.49 3.48
C ARG A 467 9.92 -39.66 2.35
N LEU A 468 9.26 -39.65 1.20
CA LEU A 468 9.71 -38.92 0.01
C LEU A 468 8.61 -38.01 -0.53
N LEU A 469 9.00 -36.81 -0.95
CA LEU A 469 8.14 -35.84 -1.60
C LEU A 469 8.58 -35.67 -3.06
N VAL A 470 7.62 -35.69 -3.98
CA VAL A 470 7.84 -35.64 -5.43
C VAL A 470 7.28 -34.33 -5.95
N TYR A 471 8.16 -33.46 -6.45
CA TYR A 471 7.80 -32.13 -6.95
C TYR A 471 7.98 -32.04 -8.46
N GLU A 472 7.38 -31.01 -9.05
CA GLU A 472 7.74 -30.61 -10.41
C GLU A 472 9.25 -30.28 -10.50
N TYR A 473 9.90 -30.68 -11.59
CA TYR A 473 11.32 -30.39 -11.77
C TYR A 473 11.56 -28.96 -12.25
N MET A 474 12.28 -28.18 -11.45
CA MET A 474 12.66 -26.80 -11.73
C MET A 474 13.94 -26.74 -12.56
N LYS A 475 13.81 -26.67 -13.90
CA LYS A 475 14.91 -26.85 -14.85
C LYS A 475 16.10 -25.90 -14.67
N ASN A 476 15.86 -24.70 -14.16
CA ASN A 476 16.90 -23.69 -13.99
C ASN A 476 17.44 -23.63 -12.55
N GLY A 477 17.07 -24.54 -11.65
CA GLY A 477 17.66 -24.60 -10.30
C GLY A 477 17.29 -23.41 -9.42
N SER A 478 18.13 -23.10 -8.43
CA SER A 478 17.85 -22.08 -7.41
C SER A 478 18.40 -20.69 -7.77
N LEU A 479 17.71 -19.63 -7.33
CA LEU A 479 18.18 -18.24 -7.50
C LEU A 479 19.56 -18.02 -6.87
N HIS A 480 19.82 -18.63 -5.71
CA HIS A 480 21.12 -18.57 -5.04
C HIS A 480 22.27 -19.03 -5.95
N ASP A 481 22.08 -20.14 -6.68
CA ASP A 481 23.11 -20.70 -7.56
C ASP A 481 23.42 -19.76 -8.71
N HIS A 482 22.38 -19.11 -9.24
CA HIS A 482 22.57 -18.13 -10.29
C HIS A 482 23.32 -16.88 -9.82
N LEU A 483 23.03 -16.38 -8.61
CA LEU A 483 23.66 -15.16 -8.10
C LEU A 483 25.11 -15.39 -7.64
N HIS A 484 25.41 -16.56 -7.07
CA HIS A 484 26.58 -16.73 -6.19
C HIS A 484 27.56 -17.85 -6.56
N LEU A 485 27.30 -18.68 -7.59
CA LEU A 485 28.27 -19.70 -8.04
C LEU A 485 29.40 -19.07 -8.87
N LYS A 486 30.63 -19.54 -8.62
CA LYS A 486 31.87 -19.01 -9.22
C LYS A 486 31.85 -19.05 -10.76
N ASP A 487 31.22 -20.06 -11.36
CA ASP A 487 31.15 -20.22 -12.81
C ASP A 487 30.31 -19.14 -13.51
N ASN A 488 29.44 -18.42 -12.79
CA ASN A 488 28.63 -17.31 -13.31
C ASN A 488 29.37 -15.96 -13.29
N VAL A 489 30.56 -15.89 -12.68
CA VAL A 489 31.42 -14.71 -12.76
C VAL A 489 32.17 -14.68 -14.10
N ASP A 490 32.49 -15.86 -14.66
CA ASP A 490 33.26 -16.01 -15.90
C ASP A 490 32.43 -16.47 -17.12
N LYS A 491 31.25 -17.08 -16.91
CA LYS A 491 30.32 -17.45 -17.99
C LYS A 491 29.15 -16.48 -17.99
N SER A 492 28.87 -15.94 -19.16
CA SER A 492 27.71 -15.12 -19.49
C SER A 492 26.38 -15.82 -19.18
N SER A 493 25.98 -15.91 -17.90
CA SER A 493 24.57 -16.09 -17.54
C SER A 493 23.86 -14.76 -17.81
N SER A 494 23.67 -14.48 -19.11
CA SER A 494 23.17 -13.20 -19.61
C SER A 494 21.76 -12.87 -19.11
N LEU A 495 21.04 -13.87 -18.62
CA LEU A 495 19.63 -13.74 -18.25
C LEU A 495 19.42 -13.02 -16.91
N LEU A 496 20.32 -13.16 -15.94
CA LEU A 496 20.23 -12.49 -14.63
C LEU A 496 21.11 -11.25 -14.50
N ASN A 497 21.88 -10.93 -15.54
CA ASN A 497 22.58 -9.65 -15.68
C ASN A 497 21.66 -8.57 -16.26
N SER A 498 20.37 -8.64 -15.97
CA SER A 498 19.38 -7.62 -16.33
C SER A 498 18.55 -7.27 -15.11
N TRP A 499 18.44 -5.96 -14.82
CA TRP A 499 17.61 -5.46 -13.73
C TRP A 499 16.16 -5.93 -13.88
N LYS A 500 15.63 -5.89 -15.10
CA LYS A 500 14.31 -6.41 -15.45
C LYS A 500 14.10 -7.86 -15.02
N THR A 501 15.04 -8.77 -15.30
CA THR A 501 14.88 -10.18 -14.90
C THR A 501 14.96 -10.33 -13.38
N ARG A 502 15.88 -9.63 -12.72
CA ARG A 502 15.99 -9.64 -11.24
C ARG A 502 14.68 -9.17 -10.60
N ILE A 503 14.12 -8.07 -11.10
CA ILE A 503 12.83 -7.52 -10.64
C ILE A 503 11.68 -8.49 -10.90
N LYS A 504 11.64 -9.11 -12.08
CA LYS A 504 10.62 -10.14 -12.40
C LYS A 504 10.64 -11.28 -11.39
N ILE A 505 11.83 -11.78 -11.06
CA ILE A 505 12.00 -12.87 -10.10
C ILE A 505 11.58 -12.44 -8.70
N SER A 506 11.96 -11.24 -8.28
CA SER A 506 11.48 -10.65 -7.02
C SER A 506 9.96 -10.60 -6.97
N LEU A 507 9.32 -10.11 -8.04
CA LEU A 507 7.87 -9.97 -8.14
C LEU A 507 7.17 -11.34 -8.11
N ASP A 508 7.69 -12.30 -8.86
CA ASP A 508 7.19 -13.66 -8.91
C ASP A 508 7.26 -14.32 -7.52
N ALA A 509 8.39 -14.22 -6.82
CA ALA A 509 8.54 -14.73 -5.46
C ALA A 509 7.60 -14.01 -4.47
N ALA A 510 7.50 -12.68 -4.55
CA ALA A 510 6.62 -11.88 -3.70
C ALA A 510 5.14 -12.27 -3.87
N ARG A 511 4.68 -12.54 -5.09
CA ARG A 511 3.32 -13.04 -5.35
C ARG A 511 3.09 -14.42 -4.75
N GLY A 512 4.11 -15.28 -4.75
CA GLY A 512 4.06 -16.57 -4.07
C GLY A 512 3.84 -16.41 -2.56
N ILE A 513 4.59 -15.51 -1.92
CA ILE A 513 4.50 -15.25 -0.48
C ILE A 513 3.18 -14.52 -0.12
N GLU A 514 2.73 -13.58 -0.96
CA GLU A 514 1.44 -12.90 -0.77
C GLU A 514 0.28 -13.90 -0.75
N TYR A 515 0.33 -14.92 -1.63
CA TYR A 515 -0.65 -16.00 -1.64
C TYR A 515 -0.72 -16.73 -0.29
N LEU A 516 0.44 -17.03 0.32
CA LEU A 516 0.51 -17.69 1.63
C LEU A 516 -0.07 -16.83 2.75
N HIS A 517 0.17 -15.52 2.73
CA HIS A 517 -0.25 -14.63 3.81
C HIS A 517 -1.69 -14.14 3.70
N SER A 518 -2.15 -13.86 2.48
CA SER A 518 -3.40 -13.11 2.26
C SER A 518 -4.54 -13.99 1.73
N TYR A 519 -4.22 -15.14 1.14
CA TYR A 519 -5.21 -15.98 0.44
C TYR A 519 -5.33 -17.40 1.01
N ALA A 520 -4.29 -17.91 1.68
CA ALA A 520 -4.41 -19.14 2.46
C ALA A 520 -5.26 -18.90 3.72
N VAL A 521 -6.13 -19.86 4.06
CA VAL A 521 -6.98 -19.81 5.25
C VAL A 521 -6.78 -21.10 6.05
N PRO A 522 -6.17 -21.01 7.25
CA PRO A 522 -5.54 -19.82 7.85
C PRO A 522 -4.26 -19.36 7.11
N PRO A 523 -3.77 -18.12 7.34
CA PRO A 523 -2.50 -17.65 6.78
C PRO A 523 -1.34 -18.58 7.12
N ILE A 524 -0.39 -18.72 6.19
CA ILE A 524 0.76 -19.61 6.33
C ILE A 524 2.04 -18.76 6.39
N ILE A 525 2.85 -18.96 7.42
CA ILE A 525 4.18 -18.33 7.54
C ILE A 525 5.22 -19.35 7.11
N HIS A 526 6.03 -19.02 6.12
CA HIS A 526 6.99 -19.92 5.51
C HIS A 526 8.22 -20.18 6.40
N ARG A 527 8.71 -19.13 7.09
CA ARG A 527 9.85 -19.14 8.05
C ARG A 527 11.25 -19.37 7.48
N ASP A 528 11.37 -19.64 6.18
CA ASP A 528 12.67 -19.92 5.55
C ASP A 528 12.75 -19.35 4.12
N ILE A 529 12.28 -18.10 3.98
CA ILE A 529 12.42 -17.33 2.74
C ILE A 529 13.89 -16.97 2.56
N LYS A 530 14.51 -17.52 1.51
CA LYS A 530 15.91 -17.31 1.13
C LYS A 530 16.12 -17.60 -0.35
N SER A 531 17.21 -17.12 -0.94
CA SER A 531 17.49 -17.28 -2.38
C SER A 531 17.65 -18.74 -2.82
N SER A 532 18.02 -19.66 -1.94
CA SER A 532 18.08 -21.10 -2.26
C SER A 532 16.72 -21.80 -2.29
N ASN A 533 15.70 -21.19 -1.68
CA ASN A 533 14.31 -21.68 -1.67
C ASN A 533 13.42 -20.97 -2.72
N ILE A 534 14.03 -20.19 -3.61
CA ILE A 534 13.36 -19.59 -4.77
C ILE A 534 13.92 -20.28 -6.01
N LEU A 535 13.12 -21.15 -6.62
CA LEU A 535 13.52 -21.97 -7.77
C LEU A 535 12.98 -21.39 -9.07
N LEU A 536 13.70 -21.64 -10.17
CA LEU A 536 13.38 -21.11 -11.50
C LEU A 536 12.94 -22.23 -12.44
N ASP A 537 11.76 -22.08 -13.03
CA ASP A 537 11.25 -23.03 -14.02
C ASP A 537 11.95 -22.85 -15.38
N ALA A 538 11.56 -23.63 -16.39
CA ALA A 538 12.11 -23.57 -17.74
C ALA A 538 12.03 -22.17 -18.40
N ASN A 539 11.07 -21.34 -17.97
CA ASN A 539 10.80 -20.00 -18.50
C ASN A 539 11.34 -18.89 -17.57
N TYR A 540 12.17 -19.24 -16.58
CA TYR A 540 12.66 -18.33 -15.53
C TYR A 540 11.52 -17.66 -14.74
N THR A 541 10.40 -18.36 -14.57
CA THR A 541 9.37 -17.99 -13.60
C THR A 541 9.85 -18.42 -12.22
N ALA A 542 9.84 -17.51 -11.25
CA ALA A 542 10.24 -17.84 -9.90
C ALA A 542 9.10 -18.53 -9.14
N LYS A 543 9.46 -19.57 -8.38
CA LYS A 543 8.56 -20.30 -7.49
C LYS A 543 9.20 -20.52 -6.12
N VAL A 544 8.46 -20.26 -5.06
CA VAL A 544 8.88 -20.50 -3.67
C VAL A 544 8.73 -21.99 -3.34
N SER A 545 9.72 -22.56 -2.68
CA SER A 545 9.83 -23.98 -2.33
C SER A 545 10.23 -24.20 -0.86
N ASP A 546 10.18 -25.46 -0.41
CA ASP A 546 10.66 -25.92 0.90
C ASP A 546 9.81 -25.46 2.09
N PHE A 547 8.63 -26.07 2.23
CA PHE A 547 7.66 -25.75 3.29
C PHE A 547 7.90 -26.52 4.59
N GLY A 548 9.02 -27.23 4.73
CA GLY A 548 9.30 -28.09 5.88
C GLY A 548 9.33 -27.37 7.24
N LEU A 549 9.53 -26.04 7.25
CA LEU A 549 9.47 -25.20 8.46
C LEU A 549 8.17 -24.41 8.61
N SER A 550 7.28 -24.44 7.62
CA SER A 550 6.09 -23.58 7.55
C SER A 550 5.12 -23.86 8.71
N LEU A 551 4.34 -22.84 9.10
CA LEU A 551 3.32 -22.95 10.13
C LEU A 551 2.03 -22.22 9.72
N MET A 552 0.89 -22.80 10.09
CA MET A 552 -0.41 -22.12 10.04
C MET A 552 -0.49 -21.12 11.19
N TRP A 553 -1.04 -19.95 10.90
CA TRP A 553 -1.43 -19.01 11.93
C TRP A 553 -2.58 -19.59 12.79
N PRO A 554 -2.47 -19.61 14.12
CA PRO A 554 -3.54 -20.09 14.98
C PRO A 554 -4.72 -19.12 14.95
N GLU A 555 -5.94 -19.66 14.86
CA GLU A 555 -7.19 -18.89 14.80
C GLU A 555 -7.56 -18.13 16.10
N MET A 556 -6.70 -18.14 17.13
CA MET A 556 -6.98 -17.51 18.44
C MET A 556 -6.19 -16.20 18.63
N GLU A 557 -6.92 -15.07 18.60
CA GLU A 557 -6.79 -13.77 19.29
C GLU A 557 -5.41 -13.16 19.70
N GLY A 558 -4.28 -13.66 19.20
CA GLY A 558 -2.94 -13.09 19.43
C GLY A 558 -2.31 -12.50 18.16
N GLU A 559 -1.62 -11.36 18.27
CA GLU A 559 -0.86 -10.71 17.17
C GLU A 559 0.44 -11.44 16.80
N TYR A 560 0.84 -12.48 17.54
CA TYR A 560 2.11 -13.20 17.37
C TYR A 560 2.04 -14.64 17.89
N MET A 561 2.89 -15.51 17.34
CA MET A 561 3.11 -16.86 17.88
C MET A 561 4.43 -16.91 18.65
N SER A 562 4.37 -17.33 19.92
CA SER A 562 5.57 -17.60 20.73
C SER A 562 6.13 -18.99 20.39
N VAL A 563 7.01 -19.05 19.38
CA VAL A 563 7.62 -20.30 18.89
C VAL A 563 9.14 -20.15 18.83
N LYS A 564 9.88 -21.19 19.21
CA LYS A 564 11.34 -21.18 19.14
C LYS A 564 11.82 -20.79 17.73
N ALA A 565 12.75 -19.83 17.67
CA ALA A 565 13.35 -19.38 16.41
C ALA A 565 13.90 -20.55 15.58
N ALA A 566 13.50 -20.62 14.31
CA ALA A 566 14.04 -21.52 13.30
C ALA A 566 14.13 -20.78 11.96
N GLY A 567 15.08 -21.18 11.11
CA GLY A 567 15.34 -20.57 9.81
C GLY A 567 16.84 -20.47 9.53
N THR A 568 17.19 -19.94 8.36
CA THR A 568 18.59 -19.85 7.91
C THR A 568 19.27 -18.56 8.37
N VAL A 569 20.39 -18.67 9.08
CA VAL A 569 21.19 -17.52 9.56
C VAL A 569 21.50 -16.55 8.41
N GLY A 570 21.25 -15.26 8.63
CA GLY A 570 21.35 -14.20 7.62
C GLY A 570 20.00 -13.77 7.04
N TYR A 571 18.98 -14.62 7.10
CA TYR A 571 17.60 -14.32 6.64
C TYR A 571 16.58 -14.26 7.77
N VAL A 572 16.94 -14.76 8.96
CA VAL A 572 16.05 -14.80 10.12
C VAL A 572 15.80 -13.38 10.61
N ASP A 573 14.51 -13.05 10.75
CA ASP A 573 14.02 -11.83 11.37
C ASP A 573 14.62 -11.63 12.78
N PRO A 574 15.31 -10.51 13.05
CA PRO A 574 15.95 -10.26 14.34
C PRO A 574 14.95 -10.13 15.49
N GLU A 575 13.74 -9.62 15.23
CA GLU A 575 12.65 -9.54 16.22
C GLU A 575 12.16 -10.95 16.59
N TYR A 576 11.98 -11.80 15.58
CA TYR A 576 11.64 -13.21 15.80
C TYR A 576 12.76 -13.97 16.52
N TYR A 577 14.01 -13.76 16.13
CA TYR A 577 15.16 -14.43 16.74
C TYR A 577 15.35 -14.03 18.21
N GLY A 578 15.23 -12.73 18.51
CA GLY A 578 15.44 -12.19 19.86
C GLY A 578 14.26 -12.42 20.80
N LEU A 579 13.03 -12.27 20.30
CA LEU A 579 11.82 -12.26 21.13
C LEU A 579 10.97 -13.54 21.00
N ASN A 580 11.32 -14.46 20.09
CA ASN A 580 10.49 -15.61 19.70
C ASN A 580 9.08 -15.21 19.22
N VAL A 581 8.94 -13.99 18.71
CA VAL A 581 7.69 -13.42 18.18
C VAL A 581 7.63 -13.70 16.69
N LEU A 582 6.92 -14.75 16.29
CA LEU A 582 6.75 -15.10 14.88
C LEU A 582 5.50 -14.42 14.31
N THR A 583 5.64 -13.73 13.18
CA THR A 583 4.54 -13.11 12.43
C THR A 583 4.74 -13.27 10.92
N VAL A 584 3.71 -12.94 10.12
CA VAL A 584 3.85 -12.83 8.66
C VAL A 584 4.93 -11.82 8.24
N LYS A 585 5.29 -10.88 9.13
CA LYS A 585 6.36 -9.90 8.90
C LYS A 585 7.76 -10.52 9.01
N SER A 586 7.89 -11.72 9.57
CA SER A 586 9.16 -12.45 9.59
C SER A 586 9.54 -12.96 8.19
N ASP A 587 8.57 -13.40 7.39
CA ASP A 587 8.80 -13.74 5.98
C ASP A 587 9.11 -12.49 5.14
N VAL A 588 8.51 -11.34 5.48
CA VAL A 588 8.81 -10.05 4.84
C VAL A 588 10.28 -9.68 5.02
N TYR A 589 10.83 -9.89 6.22
CA TYR A 589 12.27 -9.67 6.47
C TYR A 589 13.14 -10.58 5.59
N GLY A 590 12.84 -11.87 5.53
CA GLY A 590 13.57 -12.83 4.69
C GLY A 590 13.52 -12.46 3.20
N LEU A 591 12.36 -12.02 2.69
CA LEU A 591 12.24 -11.48 1.33
C LEU A 591 13.08 -10.21 1.15
N GLY A 592 13.09 -9.30 2.13
CA GLY A 592 13.93 -8.10 2.11
C GLY A 592 15.41 -8.42 1.94
N VAL A 593 15.90 -9.44 2.64
CA VAL A 593 17.28 -9.93 2.47
C VAL A 593 17.51 -10.44 1.05
N VAL A 594 16.58 -11.23 0.49
CA VAL A 594 16.67 -11.69 -0.92
C VAL A 594 16.68 -10.52 -1.91
N LEU A 595 15.89 -9.48 -1.68
CA LEU A 595 15.92 -8.27 -2.52
C LEU A 595 17.29 -7.58 -2.47
N LEU A 596 17.92 -7.51 -1.29
CA LEU A 596 19.28 -6.99 -1.15
C LEU A 596 20.32 -7.88 -1.85
N GLU A 597 20.17 -9.21 -1.81
CA GLU A 597 21.04 -10.11 -2.59
C GLU A 597 20.91 -9.86 -4.10
N LEU A 598 19.68 -9.66 -4.59
CA LEU A 598 19.41 -9.34 -6.00
C LEU A 598 19.96 -7.97 -6.40
N LEU A 599 19.92 -6.97 -5.51
CA LEU A 599 20.49 -5.64 -5.77
C LEU A 599 22.01 -5.67 -5.79
N THR A 600 22.62 -6.32 -4.79
CA THR A 600 24.06 -6.21 -4.55
C THR A 600 24.88 -7.31 -5.20
N GLY A 601 24.25 -8.42 -5.57
CA GLY A 601 24.94 -9.63 -6.01
C GLY A 601 25.74 -10.32 -4.90
N ARG A 602 25.62 -9.88 -3.65
CA ARG A 602 26.32 -10.44 -2.49
C ARG A 602 25.45 -11.44 -1.77
N ARG A 603 26.08 -12.46 -1.17
CA ARG A 603 25.41 -13.44 -0.31
C ARG A 603 24.87 -12.74 0.93
N ALA A 604 23.77 -13.26 1.49
CA ALA A 604 23.21 -12.75 2.76
C ALA A 604 24.24 -12.59 3.88
N ILE A 605 25.26 -13.46 3.93
CA ILE A 605 26.45 -13.31 4.77
C ILE A 605 27.69 -13.52 3.91
N PHE A 606 28.63 -12.59 3.97
CA PHE A 606 29.89 -12.64 3.22
C PHE A 606 31.05 -12.10 4.07
N LYS A 607 32.30 -12.30 3.61
CA LYS A 607 33.49 -11.74 4.26
C LYS A 607 33.79 -10.36 3.65
N ASP A 608 33.97 -9.34 4.48
CA ASP A 608 34.37 -8.03 3.98
C ASP A 608 35.87 -8.05 3.62
N GLU A 609 36.17 -7.85 2.34
CA GLU A 609 37.54 -7.82 1.82
C GLU A 609 38.23 -6.46 2.06
N LYS A 610 37.48 -5.43 2.49
CA LYS A 610 38.00 -4.06 2.71
C LYS A 610 38.16 -3.66 4.18
N GLY A 611 37.63 -4.43 5.12
CA GLY A 611 37.76 -4.16 6.56
C GLY A 611 39.08 -4.68 7.13
N GLU A 612 39.73 -3.91 8.00
CA GLU A 612 41.05 -4.25 8.60
C GLU A 612 41.07 -5.55 9.44
N GLU A 613 39.92 -6.19 9.71
CA GLU A 613 39.83 -7.44 10.49
C GLU A 613 39.11 -8.63 9.80
N GLY A 614 38.72 -8.55 8.52
CA GLY A 614 38.19 -9.71 7.79
C GLY A 614 36.93 -10.37 8.43
N GLY A 615 36.09 -9.56 9.10
CA GLY A 615 34.87 -10.01 9.76
C GLY A 615 33.78 -10.49 8.80
N LEU A 616 32.89 -11.36 9.31
CA LEU A 616 31.64 -11.71 8.62
C LEU A 616 30.70 -10.50 8.67
N MET A 617 30.16 -10.12 7.51
CA MET A 617 29.23 -9.02 7.36
C MET A 617 27.93 -9.54 6.73
N THR A 618 26.78 -9.03 7.20
CA THR A 618 25.50 -9.31 6.55
C THR A 618 25.26 -8.35 5.38
N VAL A 619 24.47 -8.77 4.40
CA VAL A 619 24.08 -7.89 3.28
C VAL A 619 23.24 -6.70 3.78
N VAL A 620 22.50 -6.87 4.87
CA VAL A 620 21.71 -5.82 5.52
C VAL A 620 22.64 -4.75 6.08
N ASP A 621 23.61 -5.13 6.92
CA ASP A 621 24.57 -4.21 7.53
C ASP A 621 25.45 -3.50 6.49
N TYR A 622 25.69 -4.16 5.35
CA TYR A 622 26.43 -3.58 4.24
C TYR A 622 25.62 -2.56 3.43
N ALA A 623 24.41 -2.94 3.01
CA ALA A 623 23.64 -2.18 2.02
C ALA A 623 22.78 -1.10 2.66
N VAL A 624 22.10 -1.38 3.78
CA VAL A 624 21.12 -0.46 4.38
C VAL A 624 21.73 0.91 4.73
N PRO A 625 22.88 1.01 5.44
CA PRO A 625 23.45 2.30 5.78
C PRO A 625 23.83 3.13 4.55
N ARG A 626 24.30 2.48 3.48
CA ARG A 626 24.69 3.13 2.22
C ARG A 626 23.48 3.62 1.44
N ILE A 627 22.41 2.81 1.37
CA ILE A 627 21.15 3.20 0.73
C ILE A 627 20.54 4.41 1.47
N LEU A 628 20.52 4.39 2.80
CA LEU A 628 20.05 5.53 3.62
C LEU A 628 20.90 6.79 3.46
N ALA A 629 22.20 6.64 3.20
CA ALA A 629 23.10 7.75 2.90
C ALA A 629 22.96 8.30 1.45
N GLY A 630 22.07 7.73 0.63
CA GLY A 630 21.91 8.10 -0.78
C GLY A 630 22.98 7.50 -1.70
N GLU A 631 23.75 6.52 -1.23
CA GLU A 631 24.83 5.87 -1.97
C GLU A 631 24.39 4.55 -2.63
N LEU A 632 23.14 4.45 -3.11
CA LEU A 632 22.59 3.24 -3.72
C LEU A 632 23.49 2.68 -4.84
N TRP A 633 24.00 3.57 -5.71
CA TRP A 633 24.84 3.17 -6.84
C TRP A 633 26.19 2.56 -6.42
N SER A 634 26.61 2.71 -5.17
CA SER A 634 27.82 2.08 -4.64
C SER A 634 27.62 0.62 -4.23
N VAL A 635 26.36 0.19 -4.03
CA VAL A 635 26.01 -1.16 -3.56
C VAL A 635 25.47 -2.06 -4.66
N VAL A 636 25.00 -1.50 -5.77
CA VAL A 636 24.45 -2.29 -6.88
C VAL A 636 25.49 -3.20 -7.51
N ASP A 637 25.04 -4.38 -7.93
CA ASP A 637 25.87 -5.41 -8.55
C ASP A 637 26.47 -4.91 -9.88
N SER A 638 27.79 -4.71 -9.87
CA SER A 638 28.52 -4.21 -11.04
C SER A 638 28.47 -5.13 -12.25
N ARG A 639 28.10 -6.41 -12.08
CA ARG A 639 27.95 -7.39 -13.19
C ARG A 639 26.77 -7.07 -14.12
N VAL A 640 25.76 -6.35 -13.63
CA VAL A 640 24.57 -5.93 -14.41
C VAL A 640 24.88 -4.69 -15.25
N GLY A 641 25.90 -3.92 -14.86
CA GLY A 641 26.19 -2.61 -15.43
C GLY A 641 25.41 -1.50 -14.74
N VAL A 642 25.71 -0.25 -15.10
CA VAL A 642 25.00 0.93 -14.60
C VAL A 642 23.58 0.89 -15.20
N PRO A 643 22.51 0.98 -14.39
CA PRO A 643 21.15 0.97 -14.92
C PRO A 643 20.94 2.14 -15.89
N GLU A 644 20.18 1.89 -16.96
CA GLU A 644 19.64 2.97 -17.80
C GLU A 644 18.65 3.83 -17.00
N ALA A 645 18.26 5.01 -17.51
CA ALA A 645 17.48 5.97 -16.73
C ALA A 645 16.13 5.41 -16.20
N ASN A 646 15.47 4.57 -16.99
CA ASN A 646 14.23 3.86 -16.61
C ASN A 646 14.50 2.68 -15.65
N GLU A 647 15.60 1.96 -15.84
CA GLU A 647 16.03 0.91 -14.91
C GLU A 647 16.49 1.49 -13.57
N ALA A 648 17.03 2.71 -13.54
CA ALA A 648 17.48 3.39 -12.34
C ALA A 648 16.32 3.64 -11.37
N GLU A 649 15.19 4.18 -11.86
CA GLU A 649 13.98 4.38 -11.04
C GLU A 649 13.43 3.04 -10.53
N ALA A 650 13.44 2.00 -11.37
CA ALA A 650 13.01 0.67 -10.98
C ALA A 650 13.90 0.07 -9.87
N VAL A 651 15.21 0.21 -10.00
CA VAL A 651 16.21 -0.26 -9.03
C VAL A 651 16.11 0.52 -7.72
N GLU A 652 15.89 1.83 -7.76
CA GLU A 652 15.62 2.66 -6.59
C GLU A 652 14.37 2.19 -5.85
N LEU A 653 13.28 1.88 -6.57
CA LEU A 653 12.05 1.37 -5.97
C LEU A 653 12.23 -0.02 -5.32
N VAL A 654 13.04 -0.89 -5.92
CA VAL A 654 13.40 -2.18 -5.31
C VAL A 654 14.26 -1.97 -4.06
N ALA A 655 15.24 -1.07 -4.09
CA ALA A 655 16.08 -0.75 -2.94
C ALA A 655 15.28 -0.16 -1.78
N TYR A 656 14.37 0.75 -2.08
CA TYR A 656 13.41 1.28 -1.13
C TYR A 656 12.56 0.15 -0.51
N THR A 657 12.01 -0.73 -1.35
CA THR A 657 11.20 -1.86 -0.88
C THR A 657 12.01 -2.79 0.02
N ALA A 658 13.25 -3.11 -0.36
CA ALA A 658 14.16 -3.95 0.40
C ALA A 658 14.49 -3.35 1.77
N LEU A 659 14.83 -2.05 1.81
CA LEU A 659 15.13 -1.28 3.01
C LEU A 659 13.98 -1.35 4.04
N HIS A 660 12.75 -1.17 3.59
CA HIS A 660 11.57 -1.23 4.47
C HIS A 660 11.23 -2.66 4.90
N CYS A 661 11.49 -3.67 4.05
CA CYS A 661 11.31 -5.08 4.42
C CYS A 661 12.24 -5.51 5.55
N VAL A 662 13.47 -5.00 5.59
CA VAL A 662 14.50 -5.38 6.60
C VAL A 662 14.51 -4.48 7.85
N ASN A 663 13.44 -3.72 8.09
CA ASN A 663 13.32 -2.92 9.31
C ASN A 663 13.37 -3.81 10.57
N LEU A 664 14.03 -3.34 11.63
CA LEU A 664 14.17 -4.06 12.89
C LEU A 664 12.80 -4.29 13.57
N GLU A 665 11.89 -3.33 13.48
CA GLU A 665 10.54 -3.45 14.04
C GLU A 665 9.58 -4.05 13.00
N GLY A 666 9.07 -5.25 13.24
CA GLY A 666 8.21 -5.98 12.29
C GLY A 666 6.90 -5.25 11.95
N LYS A 667 6.36 -4.46 12.89
CA LYS A 667 5.15 -3.65 12.65
C LYS A 667 5.35 -2.57 11.57
N GLU A 668 6.57 -2.03 11.44
CA GLU A 668 6.94 -0.98 10.47
C GLU A 668 7.24 -1.54 9.07
N ARG A 669 7.38 -2.87 8.95
CA ARG A 669 7.58 -3.52 7.64
C ARG A 669 6.31 -3.42 6.78
N PRO A 670 6.41 -3.32 5.45
CA PRO A 670 5.24 -3.27 4.58
C PRO A 670 4.47 -4.60 4.58
N THR A 671 3.24 -4.59 4.06
CA THR A 671 2.50 -5.83 3.79
C THR A 671 3.01 -6.47 2.48
N MET A 672 2.77 -7.77 2.30
CA MET A 672 3.11 -8.44 1.04
C MET A 672 2.40 -7.82 -0.17
N SER A 673 1.17 -7.33 -0.01
CA SER A 673 0.45 -6.63 -1.09
C SER A 673 1.11 -5.31 -1.47
N ASP A 674 1.63 -4.56 -0.50
CA ASP A 674 2.39 -3.33 -0.79
C ASP A 674 3.71 -3.66 -1.52
N ILE A 675 4.40 -4.73 -1.10
CA ILE A 675 5.64 -5.19 -1.74
C ILE A 675 5.38 -5.63 -3.19
N VAL A 676 4.33 -6.43 -3.43
CA VAL A 676 3.93 -6.85 -4.78
C VAL A 676 3.59 -5.65 -5.66
N ALA A 677 2.86 -4.66 -5.14
CA ALA A 677 2.54 -3.44 -5.88
C ALA A 677 3.80 -2.64 -6.27
N ASN A 678 4.75 -2.48 -5.35
CA ASN A 678 6.01 -1.79 -5.64
C ASN A 678 6.85 -2.54 -6.68
N LEU A 679 6.97 -3.87 -6.54
CA LEU A 679 7.75 -4.68 -7.49
C LEU A 679 7.08 -4.79 -8.86
N GLU A 680 5.74 -4.78 -8.93
CA GLU A 680 5.00 -4.73 -10.19
C GLU A 680 5.23 -3.40 -10.91
N ARG A 681 5.22 -2.29 -10.18
CA ARG A 681 5.59 -0.98 -10.71
C ARG A 681 7.05 -0.95 -11.19
N ALA A 682 7.99 -1.44 -10.40
CA ALA A 682 9.40 -1.53 -10.81
C ALA A 682 9.57 -2.38 -12.09
N TYR A 683 8.79 -3.46 -12.22
CA TYR A 683 8.84 -4.30 -13.42
C TYR A 683 8.32 -3.58 -14.67
N ILE A 684 7.26 -2.77 -14.52
CA ILE A 684 6.69 -1.96 -15.60
C ILE A 684 7.70 -0.89 -16.05
N LEU A 685 8.34 -0.20 -15.10
CA LEU A 685 9.39 0.80 -15.36
C LEU A 685 10.54 0.25 -16.23
N CYS A 686 10.99 -0.99 -15.96
CA CYS A 686 12.00 -1.67 -16.77
C CYS A 686 11.50 -2.11 -18.16
N ASN A 687 10.22 -1.98 -18.47
CA ASN A 687 9.59 -2.53 -19.68
C ASN A 687 9.34 -1.47 -20.77
N ASP A 688 9.20 -0.19 -20.39
CA ASP A 688 8.95 0.90 -21.33
C ASP A 688 10.24 1.37 -22.01
N ASN A 689 10.55 0.74 -23.14
CA ASN A 689 11.37 1.33 -24.18
C ASN A 689 10.48 2.27 -25.00
N HIS A 690 10.37 3.54 -24.61
CA HIS A 690 9.76 4.53 -25.49
C HIS A 690 10.66 4.75 -26.73
N VAL A 691 10.34 4.04 -27.81
CA VAL A 691 10.68 4.42 -29.18
C VAL A 691 9.97 5.74 -29.47
N GLY A 692 10.67 6.83 -29.20
CA GLY A 692 10.24 8.19 -29.49
C GLY A 692 11.42 8.96 -30.06
N THR A 693 11.69 8.74 -31.34
CA THR A 693 12.57 9.57 -32.17
C THR A 693 12.15 11.04 -32.05
N VAL A 694 12.81 11.81 -31.19
CA VAL A 694 12.86 13.25 -31.33
C VAL A 694 13.93 13.52 -32.38
N SER A 695 13.47 13.84 -33.59
CA SER A 695 14.35 14.31 -34.66
C SER A 695 15.19 15.47 -34.13
N SER A 696 16.50 15.32 -34.23
CA SER A 696 17.47 16.38 -33.99
C SER A 696 17.22 17.51 -35.00
N ALA A 697 16.53 18.56 -34.56
CA ALA A 697 16.56 19.82 -35.27
C ALA A 697 17.97 20.40 -35.14
N THR A 698 18.65 20.46 -36.27
CA THR A 698 19.99 21.02 -36.45
C THR A 698 19.95 22.50 -36.10
N LEU A 699 20.64 22.92 -35.03
CA LEU A 699 20.92 24.33 -34.77
C LEU A 699 22.25 24.68 -35.45
N SER A 700 22.17 25.49 -36.51
CA SER A 700 23.32 26.15 -37.12
C SER A 700 23.86 27.23 -36.17
N PRO A 701 25.18 27.45 -36.07
CA PRO A 701 25.74 28.55 -35.31
C PRO A 701 25.52 29.89 -36.04
N PRO A 702 25.32 31.00 -35.32
CA PRO A 702 25.17 32.31 -35.93
C PRO A 702 26.52 32.81 -36.46
N SER A 703 26.54 33.21 -37.73
CA SER A 703 27.58 34.00 -38.36
C SER A 703 27.28 35.49 -38.19
N GLU A 704 28.29 36.20 -37.67
CA GLU A 704 28.51 37.66 -37.58
C GLU A 704 27.51 38.53 -36.80
#